data_AF-A0A6P5A032-F1
#
_entry.id   AF-A0A6P5A032-F1
#
_cell.length_a   1.000
_cell.length_b   1.000
_cell.length_c   1.000
_cell.angle_alpha   90.00
_cell.angle_beta   90.00
_cell.angle_gamma   90.00
#
_symmetry.space_group_name_H-M   'P 1'
#
loop_
_entity.id
_entity.type
_entity.pdbx_description
1 polymer ?
#
loop_
_entity_poly.entity_id
_entity_poly.type
_entity_poly.pdbx_seq_one_letter_code
_entity_poly.pdbx_strand_id
1 'polypeptide(L)'
;MEEKEQELREAARRGDEDKVKQLLAEGVNVNAANNGAWTALHKASENGHTGTVQALLTAGAAIDARSNSLWKWTALHSASEHGHTGTVQALLTAGATVDAPDSGRRTALDHASKHGHTGTVQALLTAGATVDTRNNENETPLHAAARRGHPECVRVLLRAGANTVIRNSDKETAEDLAVQEDVQQVFQLFKALQKPEKVDGLLTIDLSDKGLTSVPAEVFDIRDVEHLVLSNNRLKSIPEEIGQLQKLQRLELDNNLLTQLPQAITTLPNLQVIDLSDNKLETLPDGFSRLKQLRDLYIQYNAFKEIPEEVWSLHLIKFLDIGGNPLKCLPDKISQLTGLTQLFINDCQFDEFPRQVLQLEGLKKLHLGNWAGEGKPSLVPEDIGRLKNLQILGLQNSGLESLPECVGELVQLEVVDISGNRFTSVPEQIMNLSNIRKLHLSDNRISRLPLTLSRMARLVEMNIEDNPLTYPPPDVCKKGTAVIMDFLRREKGIELGKLFFLFSQNVTQRVEVEALAAVAGLTANERTNILGKDINWTCQANNVLLKWIEKDREASMDKLQRVLRECGMNQLADKADRLEAQPVKRPADTSGRPPAKRPAAGGSSGEGHQEDKLAQLRGGQKSRSQDGAEHPEVTSVLMVNNEYGESHRGSSTTNRQVAQFLQQRGATVHATALQASEDDKKCAKEDGVILHLPVRHPRDLRPPCPDWLTFDHIIRYPDIPQDLKCIVGHANVTSGAAKSIQENHREEAKLVIFNHDIPEETEYYKGAEKALAAGKKTEDILEDTKNADAVFSLGKRVYDYFEMKYMSLGESKPGQHFLFLPRPSPVFEAISIRPGGGQKVVLSVGRVTKVDKLKGHDLVARALGEVAEKITNVSLRVRGIDENDWEASKRILEENLHSGKIKPTLLPYGTQKDIAEDMQQAHLVLMPSRAEPFGLIGLEAIAAGIPVLISDKSGLADMIKDLIKEKKCPAEMRHRIVETSVRESDLGEDAREWAKKITDTLEYSEEEFKKAAEYKKKLLESKYWEESHQNLLRVCGLNKDE
;
A
#
# COMPACT_ATOMS: atom_id res chain seq x y z
N MET A 1 -75.75 30.94 5.77
CA MET A 1 -75.29 29.81 4.92
C MET A 1 -73.78 29.84 4.74
N GLU A 2 -73.18 30.97 4.33
CA GLU A 2 -71.71 31.10 4.19
C GLU A 2 -70.90 30.71 5.44
N GLU A 3 -71.37 31.07 6.65
CA GLU A 3 -70.68 30.72 7.90
C GLU A 3 -70.62 29.20 8.13
N LYS A 4 -71.71 28.47 7.84
CA LYS A 4 -71.75 26.99 7.93
C LYS A 4 -70.90 26.31 6.86
N GLU A 5 -70.81 26.90 5.68
CA GLU A 5 -69.91 26.40 4.62
C GLU A 5 -68.43 26.61 4.96
N GLN A 6 -68.11 27.72 5.64
CA GLN A 6 -66.78 27.93 6.22
C GLN A 6 -66.51 26.93 7.36
N GLU A 7 -67.49 26.71 8.24
CA GLU A 7 -67.40 25.73 9.32
C GLU A 7 -67.18 24.32 8.79
N LEU A 8 -67.83 23.93 7.68
CA LEU A 8 -67.63 22.64 7.01
C LEU A 8 -66.19 22.48 6.51
N ARG A 9 -65.63 23.51 5.85
CA ARG A 9 -64.23 23.48 5.38
C ARG A 9 -63.25 23.39 6.55
N GLU A 10 -63.54 24.08 7.65
CA GLU A 10 -62.70 24.10 8.84
C GLU A 10 -62.78 22.81 9.66
N ALA A 11 -63.96 22.19 9.73
CA ALA A 11 -64.14 20.84 10.28
C ALA A 11 -63.39 19.81 9.43
N ALA A 12 -63.50 19.90 8.10
CA ALA A 12 -62.78 19.04 7.18
C ALA A 12 -61.25 19.20 7.27
N ARG A 13 -60.76 20.44 7.44
CA ARG A 13 -59.34 20.74 7.67
C ARG A 13 -58.80 20.14 8.98
N ARG A 14 -59.64 20.01 10.00
CA ARG A 14 -59.29 19.44 11.31
C ARG A 14 -59.52 17.93 11.41
N GLY A 15 -60.15 17.33 10.39
CA GLY A 15 -60.51 15.91 10.39
C GLY A 15 -61.66 15.56 11.34
N ASP A 16 -62.48 16.53 11.71
CA ASP A 16 -63.64 16.33 12.60
C ASP A 16 -64.78 15.68 11.80
N GLU A 17 -64.70 14.36 11.64
CA GLU A 17 -65.63 13.57 10.84
C GLU A 17 -67.07 13.68 11.34
N ASP A 18 -67.28 13.70 12.65
CA ASP A 18 -68.61 13.81 13.25
C ASP A 18 -69.24 15.18 12.96
N LYS A 19 -68.47 16.26 13.11
CA LYS A 19 -68.95 17.60 12.78
C LYS A 19 -69.20 17.77 11.28
N VAL A 20 -68.38 17.17 10.42
CA VAL A 20 -68.61 17.13 8.97
C VAL A 20 -69.92 16.40 8.65
N LYS A 21 -70.16 15.20 9.20
CA LYS A 21 -71.41 14.47 9.03
C LYS A 21 -72.62 15.26 9.53
N GLN A 22 -72.50 15.91 10.69
CA GLN A 22 -73.55 16.77 11.24
C GLN A 22 -73.89 17.91 10.28
N LEU A 23 -72.90 18.68 9.83
CA LEU A 23 -73.13 19.83 8.94
C LEU A 23 -73.72 19.42 7.59
N LEU A 24 -73.33 18.25 7.06
CA LEU A 24 -73.91 17.69 5.84
C LEU A 24 -75.37 17.27 6.05
N ALA A 25 -75.70 16.68 7.20
CA ALA A 25 -77.08 16.34 7.56
C ALA A 25 -77.96 17.58 7.76
N GLU A 26 -77.38 18.72 8.13
CA GLU A 26 -78.04 20.03 8.20
C GLU A 26 -78.26 20.68 6.82
N GLY A 27 -77.89 20.01 5.72
CA GLY A 27 -78.11 20.47 4.36
C GLY A 27 -77.08 21.47 3.84
N VAL A 28 -75.91 21.58 4.49
CA VAL A 28 -74.80 22.41 3.99
C VAL A 28 -74.30 21.84 2.65
N ASN A 29 -74.12 22.70 1.65
CA ASN A 29 -73.62 22.29 0.35
C ASN A 29 -72.19 21.70 0.47
N VAL A 30 -72.06 20.39 0.25
CA VAL A 30 -70.77 19.66 0.30
C VAL A 30 -69.72 20.24 -0.68
N ASN A 31 -70.18 20.86 -1.77
CA ASN A 31 -69.33 21.44 -2.82
C ASN A 31 -69.07 22.94 -2.62
N ALA A 32 -69.47 23.51 -1.48
CA ALA A 32 -69.20 24.91 -1.19
C ALA A 32 -67.69 25.20 -1.15
N ALA A 33 -67.26 26.14 -1.97
CA ALA A 33 -65.85 26.48 -2.16
C ALA A 33 -65.57 27.92 -1.70
N ASN A 34 -64.35 28.20 -1.23
CA ASN A 34 -63.93 29.57 -0.91
C ASN A 34 -63.54 30.37 -2.18
N ASN A 35 -63.04 31.60 -2.03
CA ASN A 35 -62.62 32.45 -3.16
C ASN A 35 -61.53 31.82 -4.07
N GLY A 36 -60.75 30.86 -3.56
CA GLY A 36 -59.79 30.09 -4.37
C GLY A 36 -60.37 28.79 -4.94
N ALA A 37 -61.68 28.62 -4.86
CA ALA A 37 -62.45 27.40 -5.10
C ALA A 37 -61.94 26.14 -4.35
N TRP A 38 -61.44 26.33 -3.13
CA TRP A 38 -61.11 25.20 -2.24
C TRP A 38 -62.37 24.68 -1.55
N THR A 39 -62.68 23.40 -1.77
CA THR A 39 -63.80 22.69 -1.12
C THR A 39 -63.37 22.01 0.17
N ALA A 40 -64.33 21.52 0.96
CA ALA A 40 -64.05 20.70 2.14
C ALA A 40 -63.23 19.43 1.79
N LEU A 41 -63.48 18.82 0.62
CA LEU A 41 -62.74 17.66 0.13
C LEU A 41 -61.25 17.95 -0.07
N HIS A 42 -60.90 19.12 -0.63
CA HIS A 42 -59.50 19.53 -0.76
C HIS A 42 -58.83 19.67 0.61
N LYS A 43 -59.50 20.28 1.58
CA LYS A 43 -58.94 20.52 2.92
C LYS A 43 -58.76 19.25 3.73
N ALA A 44 -59.71 18.32 3.67
CA ALA A 44 -59.52 17.00 4.27
C ALA A 44 -58.39 16.21 3.59
N SER A 45 -58.25 16.33 2.26
CA SER A 45 -57.22 15.63 1.49
C SER A 45 -55.80 16.17 1.70
N GLU A 46 -55.65 17.49 1.78
CA GLU A 46 -54.39 18.18 2.11
C GLU A 46 -53.83 17.74 3.48
N ASN A 47 -54.72 17.43 4.44
CA ASN A 47 -54.35 17.04 5.81
C ASN A 47 -54.45 15.52 6.06
N GLY A 48 -54.74 14.71 5.03
CA GLY A 48 -54.73 13.24 5.12
C GLY A 48 -55.86 12.61 5.93
N HIS A 49 -56.97 13.33 6.14
CA HIS A 49 -58.10 12.87 6.95
C HIS A 49 -58.99 11.90 6.15
N THR A 50 -58.52 10.66 5.99
CA THR A 50 -59.12 9.64 5.12
C THR A 50 -60.60 9.36 5.46
N GLY A 51 -60.97 9.25 6.74
CA GLY A 51 -62.37 9.05 7.15
C GLY A 51 -63.28 10.22 6.78
N THR A 52 -62.80 11.46 6.99
CA THR A 52 -63.49 12.68 6.56
C THR A 52 -63.62 12.78 5.04
N VAL A 53 -62.58 12.39 4.28
CA VAL A 53 -62.63 12.31 2.81
C VAL A 53 -63.71 11.32 2.36
N GLN A 54 -63.76 10.12 2.95
CA GLN A 54 -64.81 9.12 2.64
C GLN A 54 -66.21 9.64 2.96
N ALA A 55 -66.40 10.32 4.10
CA ALA A 55 -67.68 10.91 4.48
C ALA A 55 -68.13 11.99 3.48
N LEU A 56 -67.21 12.87 3.06
CA LEU A 56 -67.48 13.92 2.06
C LEU A 56 -67.83 13.31 0.68
N LEU A 57 -67.10 12.29 0.23
CA LEU A 57 -67.38 11.58 -1.02
C LEU A 57 -68.74 10.88 -0.99
N THR A 58 -69.08 10.23 0.12
CA THR A 58 -70.40 9.58 0.32
C THR A 58 -71.54 10.59 0.25
N ALA A 59 -71.30 11.83 0.71
CA ALA A 59 -72.26 12.93 0.64
C ALA A 59 -72.33 13.63 -0.74
N GLY A 60 -71.64 13.13 -1.77
CA GLY A 60 -71.68 13.67 -3.12
C GLY A 60 -70.71 14.83 -3.38
N ALA A 61 -69.59 14.89 -2.65
CA ALA A 61 -68.51 15.81 -3.00
C ALA A 61 -68.02 15.56 -4.44
N ALA A 62 -67.88 16.62 -5.23
CA ALA A 62 -67.33 16.57 -6.57
C ALA A 62 -65.84 16.18 -6.50
N ILE A 63 -65.56 14.92 -6.82
CA ILE A 63 -64.24 14.28 -6.62
C ILE A 63 -63.11 14.97 -7.38
N ASP A 64 -63.38 15.40 -8.61
CA ASP A 64 -62.44 16.10 -9.49
C ASP A 64 -62.69 17.62 -9.52
N ALA A 65 -63.32 18.18 -8.46
CA ALA A 65 -63.45 19.62 -8.32
C ALA A 65 -62.06 20.26 -8.41
N ARG A 66 -61.94 21.30 -9.23
CA ARG A 66 -60.68 22.00 -9.45
C ARG A 66 -60.69 23.32 -8.70
N SER A 67 -59.67 23.56 -7.90
CA SER A 67 -59.48 24.89 -7.30
C SER A 67 -59.31 25.95 -8.40
N ASN A 68 -59.72 27.18 -8.14
CA ASN A 68 -59.50 28.33 -9.03
C ASN A 68 -58.27 29.13 -8.60
N SER A 69 -57.47 28.55 -7.69
CA SER A 69 -56.12 29.00 -7.38
C SER A 69 -55.22 28.91 -8.62
N LEU A 70 -54.07 29.59 -8.60
CA LEU A 70 -53.06 29.60 -9.69
C LEU A 70 -52.71 28.21 -10.25
N TRP A 71 -52.98 27.13 -9.50
CA TRP A 71 -52.53 25.77 -9.78
C TRP A 71 -53.62 24.80 -10.25
N LYS A 72 -54.91 25.16 -10.18
CA LYS A 72 -56.03 24.29 -10.58
C LYS A 72 -56.02 22.85 -10.01
N TRP A 73 -55.63 22.69 -8.75
CA TRP A 73 -55.52 21.37 -8.11
C TRP A 73 -56.86 20.66 -7.89
N THR A 74 -56.80 19.33 -7.86
CA THR A 74 -57.86 18.43 -7.34
C THR A 74 -57.49 17.93 -5.95
N ALA A 75 -58.44 17.29 -5.26
CA ALA A 75 -58.18 16.63 -3.97
C ALA A 75 -57.05 15.58 -4.05
N LEU A 76 -56.93 14.87 -5.18
CA LEU A 76 -55.88 13.88 -5.42
C LEU A 76 -54.49 14.52 -5.48
N HIS A 77 -54.35 15.71 -6.07
CA HIS A 77 -53.08 16.47 -6.06
C HIS A 77 -52.67 16.82 -4.63
N SER A 78 -53.59 17.38 -3.84
CA SER A 78 -53.31 17.80 -2.46
C SER A 78 -52.90 16.62 -1.57
N ALA A 79 -53.58 15.47 -1.69
CA ALA A 79 -53.20 14.26 -0.96
C ALA A 79 -51.84 13.71 -1.42
N SER A 80 -51.53 13.79 -2.71
CA SER A 80 -50.30 13.24 -3.27
C SER A 80 -49.06 14.07 -2.96
N GLU A 81 -49.18 15.40 -2.97
CA GLU A 81 -48.09 16.33 -2.60
C GLU A 81 -47.65 16.17 -1.14
N HIS A 82 -48.57 15.75 -0.25
CA HIS A 82 -48.29 15.55 1.17
C HIS A 82 -48.11 14.07 1.55
N GLY A 83 -48.16 13.15 0.57
CA GLY A 83 -47.85 11.73 0.78
C GLY A 83 -48.92 10.93 1.52
N HIS A 84 -50.17 11.41 1.56
CA HIS A 84 -51.27 10.79 2.28
C HIS A 84 -51.82 9.56 1.53
N THR A 85 -51.03 8.48 1.52
CA THR A 85 -51.26 7.28 0.70
C THR A 85 -52.66 6.67 0.91
N GLY A 86 -53.16 6.60 2.15
CA GLY A 86 -54.50 6.10 2.45
C GLY A 86 -55.62 6.98 1.88
N THR A 87 -55.43 8.30 1.89
CA THR A 87 -56.37 9.25 1.27
C THR A 87 -56.32 9.17 -0.26
N VAL A 88 -55.13 9.03 -0.84
CA VAL A 88 -54.95 8.81 -2.29
C VAL A 88 -55.68 7.54 -2.73
N GLN A 89 -55.52 6.43 -2.02
CA GLN A 89 -56.23 5.18 -2.30
C GLN A 89 -57.76 5.35 -2.19
N ALA A 90 -58.25 6.06 -1.17
CA ALA A 90 -59.68 6.32 -1.02
C ALA A 90 -60.25 7.15 -2.18
N LEU A 91 -59.54 8.20 -2.62
CA LEU A 91 -59.92 9.02 -3.77
C LEU A 91 -59.91 8.19 -5.07
N LEU A 92 -58.87 7.40 -5.31
CA LEU A 92 -58.78 6.54 -6.51
C LEU A 92 -59.89 5.49 -6.53
N THR A 93 -60.20 4.87 -5.38
CA THR A 93 -61.29 3.88 -5.25
C THR A 93 -62.66 4.51 -5.52
N ALA A 94 -62.83 5.78 -5.14
CA ALA A 94 -64.05 6.54 -5.42
C ALA A 94 -64.14 7.08 -6.86
N GLY A 95 -63.16 6.76 -7.72
CA GLY A 95 -63.17 7.11 -9.14
C GLY A 95 -62.52 8.45 -9.49
N ALA A 96 -61.59 8.96 -8.67
CA ALA A 96 -60.83 10.17 -9.00
C ALA A 96 -60.04 9.98 -10.29
N THR A 97 -59.99 11.00 -11.14
CA THR A 97 -59.22 10.94 -12.39
C THR A 97 -57.72 10.92 -12.09
N VAL A 98 -57.05 9.76 -12.28
CA VAL A 98 -55.66 9.53 -11.87
C VAL A 98 -54.66 10.51 -12.50
N ASP A 99 -54.81 10.78 -13.80
CA ASP A 99 -53.91 11.65 -14.59
C ASP A 99 -54.50 13.05 -14.80
N ALA A 100 -55.35 13.54 -13.89
CA ALA A 100 -55.87 14.90 -13.97
C ALA A 100 -54.70 15.90 -13.97
N PRO A 101 -54.55 16.78 -14.98
CA PRO A 101 -53.42 17.71 -15.04
C PRO A 101 -53.70 18.96 -14.20
N ASP A 102 -52.71 19.53 -13.53
CA ASP A 102 -52.73 20.86 -12.92
C ASP A 102 -52.49 21.98 -13.97
N SER A 103 -52.36 23.26 -13.56
CA SER A 103 -52.08 24.35 -14.52
C SER A 103 -50.73 24.24 -15.24
N GLY A 104 -49.78 23.51 -14.65
CA GLY A 104 -48.47 23.18 -15.22
C GLY A 104 -48.45 21.86 -16.00
N ARG A 105 -49.61 21.23 -16.24
CA ARG A 105 -49.74 19.85 -16.76
C ARG A 105 -49.10 18.76 -15.89
N ARG A 106 -48.87 19.04 -14.61
CA ARG A 106 -48.38 18.03 -13.65
C ARG A 106 -49.55 17.20 -13.14
N THR A 107 -49.32 15.91 -12.94
CA THR A 107 -50.28 14.95 -12.39
C THR A 107 -50.04 14.74 -10.90
N ALA A 108 -50.92 13.98 -10.25
CA ALA A 108 -50.70 13.50 -8.88
C ALA A 108 -49.38 12.71 -8.73
N LEU A 109 -49.00 11.95 -9.77
CA LEU A 109 -47.76 11.16 -9.80
C LEU A 109 -46.51 12.06 -9.80
N ASP A 110 -46.56 13.18 -10.53
CA ASP A 110 -45.47 14.18 -10.54
C ASP A 110 -45.24 14.77 -9.14
N HIS A 111 -46.31 15.16 -8.44
CA HIS A 111 -46.20 15.73 -7.10
C HIS A 111 -45.70 14.71 -6.07
N ALA A 112 -46.22 13.49 -6.08
CA ALA A 112 -45.74 12.42 -5.20
C ALA A 112 -44.25 12.11 -5.46
N SER A 113 -43.82 12.08 -6.72
CA SER A 113 -42.44 11.82 -7.12
C SER A 113 -41.49 12.95 -6.74
N LYS A 114 -41.92 14.21 -6.92
CA LYS A 114 -41.15 15.41 -6.55
C LYS A 114 -40.90 15.51 -5.04
N HIS A 115 -41.81 14.98 -4.22
CA HIS A 115 -41.72 15.03 -2.75
C HIS A 115 -41.27 13.70 -2.12
N GLY A 116 -40.91 12.70 -2.93
CA GLY A 116 -40.33 11.44 -2.44
C GLY A 116 -41.32 10.50 -1.76
N HIS A 117 -42.62 10.62 -2.05
CA HIS A 117 -43.67 9.83 -1.41
C HIS A 117 -43.87 8.47 -2.09
N THR A 118 -42.91 7.56 -1.92
CA THR A 118 -42.84 6.25 -2.61
C THR A 118 -44.13 5.42 -2.48
N GLY A 119 -44.75 5.37 -1.30
CA GLY A 119 -46.03 4.64 -1.12
C GLY A 119 -47.18 5.22 -1.94
N THR A 120 -47.21 6.54 -2.11
CA THR A 120 -48.19 7.23 -2.95
C THR A 120 -47.89 7.03 -4.43
N VAL A 121 -46.62 7.12 -4.85
CA VAL A 121 -46.17 6.79 -6.22
C VAL A 121 -46.63 5.39 -6.59
N GLN A 122 -46.38 4.39 -5.73
CA GLN A 122 -46.81 3.01 -5.95
C GLN A 122 -48.34 2.89 -6.06
N ALA A 123 -49.11 3.57 -5.20
CA ALA A 123 -50.57 3.53 -5.25
C ALA A 123 -51.13 4.12 -6.55
N LEU A 124 -50.58 5.24 -7.02
CA LEU A 124 -50.97 5.89 -8.26
C LEU A 124 -50.65 5.00 -9.48
N LEU A 125 -49.46 4.43 -9.54
CA LEU A 125 -49.07 3.49 -10.61
C LEU A 125 -49.96 2.25 -10.64
N THR A 126 -50.29 1.71 -9.47
CA THR A 126 -51.21 0.55 -9.35
C THR A 126 -52.61 0.89 -9.84
N ALA A 127 -53.05 2.13 -9.68
CA ALA A 127 -54.34 2.63 -10.19
C ALA A 127 -54.29 3.03 -11.68
N GLY A 128 -53.17 2.78 -12.37
CA GLY A 128 -53.03 3.02 -13.80
C GLY A 128 -52.57 4.44 -14.18
N ALA A 129 -51.88 5.15 -13.28
CA ALA A 129 -51.25 6.43 -13.62
C ALA A 129 -50.26 6.26 -14.78
N THR A 130 -50.28 7.19 -15.73
CA THR A 130 -49.36 7.15 -16.87
C THR A 130 -47.95 7.57 -16.41
N VAL A 131 -46.99 6.64 -16.48
CA VAL A 131 -45.62 6.80 -15.96
C VAL A 131 -44.85 7.99 -16.54
N ASP A 132 -44.97 8.22 -17.85
CA ASP A 132 -44.16 9.21 -18.60
C ASP A 132 -44.96 10.47 -18.96
N THR A 133 -45.91 10.88 -18.12
CA THR A 133 -46.64 12.15 -18.33
C THR A 133 -45.67 13.32 -18.37
N ARG A 134 -45.90 14.26 -19.28
CA ARG A 134 -45.03 15.43 -19.46
C ARG A 134 -45.71 16.71 -19.01
N ASN A 135 -45.07 17.40 -18.09
CA ASN A 135 -45.47 18.74 -17.67
C ASN A 135 -45.11 19.80 -18.75
N ASN A 136 -45.32 21.09 -18.46
CA ASN A 136 -44.99 22.18 -19.37
C ASN A 136 -43.48 22.35 -19.66
N GLU A 137 -42.62 21.80 -18.82
CA GLU A 137 -41.16 21.77 -18.97
C GLU A 137 -40.68 20.47 -19.67
N ASN A 138 -41.61 19.68 -20.22
CA ASN A 138 -41.38 18.34 -20.78
C ASN A 138 -40.78 17.34 -19.79
N GLU A 139 -40.89 17.60 -18.49
CA GLU A 139 -40.38 16.71 -17.45
C GLU A 139 -41.38 15.60 -17.15
N THR A 140 -40.85 14.42 -16.86
CA THR A 140 -41.61 13.27 -16.37
C THR A 140 -41.50 13.13 -14.86
N PRO A 141 -42.37 12.33 -14.21
CA PRO A 141 -42.23 12.02 -12.79
C PRO A 141 -40.82 11.52 -12.41
N LEU A 142 -40.15 10.81 -13.32
CA LEU A 142 -38.76 10.34 -13.15
C LEU A 142 -37.76 11.51 -13.06
N HIS A 143 -37.91 12.56 -13.89
CA HIS A 143 -37.08 13.77 -13.79
C HIS A 143 -37.27 14.46 -12.44
N ALA A 144 -38.52 14.53 -11.95
CA ALA A 144 -38.84 15.15 -10.67
C ALA A 144 -38.21 14.40 -9.48
N ALA A 145 -38.32 13.06 -9.47
CA ALA A 145 -37.71 12.22 -8.44
C ALA A 145 -36.17 12.28 -8.48
N ALA A 146 -35.58 12.26 -9.68
CA ALA A 146 -34.13 12.29 -9.84
C ALA A 146 -33.53 13.63 -9.40
N ARG A 147 -34.10 14.77 -9.84
CA ARG A 147 -33.63 16.11 -9.45
C ARG A 147 -33.70 16.35 -7.94
N ARG A 148 -34.67 15.74 -7.27
CA ARG A 148 -34.92 15.93 -5.84
C ARG A 148 -34.20 14.91 -4.96
N GLY A 149 -33.48 13.96 -5.54
CA GLY A 149 -32.68 12.99 -4.77
C GLY A 149 -33.52 11.91 -4.10
N HIS A 150 -34.51 11.34 -4.81
CA HIS A 150 -35.41 10.33 -4.25
C HIS A 150 -35.18 8.95 -4.88
N PRO A 151 -34.15 8.18 -4.44
CA PRO A 151 -33.73 6.94 -5.10
C PRO A 151 -34.82 5.86 -5.12
N GLU A 152 -35.62 5.73 -4.05
CA GLU A 152 -36.72 4.76 -3.99
C GLU A 152 -37.86 5.10 -4.97
N CYS A 153 -38.18 6.39 -5.12
CA CYS A 153 -39.15 6.82 -6.14
C CYS A 153 -38.62 6.57 -7.55
N VAL A 154 -37.34 6.88 -7.81
CA VAL A 154 -36.67 6.56 -9.08
C VAL A 154 -36.75 5.06 -9.37
N ARG A 155 -36.43 4.20 -8.39
CA ARG A 155 -36.51 2.74 -8.54
C ARG A 155 -37.92 2.26 -8.89
N VAL A 156 -38.96 2.73 -8.17
CA VAL A 156 -40.36 2.36 -8.43
C VAL A 156 -40.81 2.81 -9.83
N LEU A 157 -40.44 4.02 -10.25
CA LEU A 157 -40.77 4.53 -11.58
C LEU A 157 -40.07 3.74 -12.70
N LEU A 158 -38.78 3.42 -12.54
CA LEU A 158 -38.04 2.60 -13.51
C LEU A 158 -38.64 1.20 -13.63
N ARG A 159 -39.03 0.57 -12.50
CA ARG A 159 -39.74 -0.72 -12.50
C ARG A 159 -41.08 -0.66 -13.21
N ALA A 160 -41.79 0.47 -13.11
CA ALA A 160 -43.04 0.70 -13.82
C ALA A 160 -42.85 1.02 -15.31
N GLY A 161 -41.62 1.00 -15.82
CA GLY A 161 -41.29 1.20 -17.23
C GLY A 161 -41.00 2.64 -17.62
N ALA A 162 -40.59 3.49 -16.66
CA ALA A 162 -40.24 4.89 -16.96
C ALA A 162 -39.09 5.00 -17.96
N ASN A 163 -39.28 5.84 -18.97
CA ASN A 163 -38.32 5.98 -20.04
C ASN A 163 -37.18 6.94 -19.64
N THR A 164 -35.98 6.37 -19.46
CA THR A 164 -34.78 7.10 -19.02
C THR A 164 -34.20 8.05 -20.06
N VAL A 165 -34.53 7.89 -21.35
CA VAL A 165 -33.96 8.71 -22.44
C VAL A 165 -34.83 9.88 -22.85
N ILE A 166 -35.98 10.09 -22.22
CA ILE A 166 -36.78 11.30 -22.41
C ILE A 166 -35.96 12.50 -21.93
N ARG A 167 -35.99 13.58 -22.72
CA ARG A 167 -35.32 14.84 -22.39
C ARG A 167 -36.35 15.93 -22.05
N ASN A 168 -36.06 16.71 -21.01
CA ASN A 168 -36.81 17.91 -20.66
C ASN A 168 -36.56 19.06 -21.67
N SER A 169 -37.15 20.22 -21.42
CA SER A 169 -36.96 21.43 -22.24
C SER A 169 -35.50 21.91 -22.32
N ASP A 170 -34.68 21.60 -21.31
CA ASP A 170 -33.24 21.92 -21.27
C ASP A 170 -32.35 20.85 -21.93
N LYS A 171 -32.98 19.84 -22.55
CA LYS A 171 -32.34 18.68 -23.20
C LYS A 171 -31.65 17.73 -22.22
N GLU A 172 -31.97 17.76 -20.94
CA GLU A 172 -31.43 16.87 -19.90
C GLU A 172 -32.35 15.66 -19.73
N THR A 173 -31.77 14.48 -19.55
CA THR A 173 -32.47 13.27 -19.12
C THR A 173 -32.65 13.24 -17.61
N ALA A 174 -33.48 12.33 -17.09
CA ALA A 174 -33.60 12.15 -15.64
C ALA A 174 -32.27 11.72 -14.98
N GLU A 175 -31.43 10.96 -15.68
CA GLU A 175 -30.08 10.59 -15.20
C GLU A 175 -29.16 11.82 -15.15
N ASP A 176 -29.20 12.71 -16.15
CA ASP A 176 -28.39 13.94 -16.17
C ASP A 176 -28.72 14.87 -14.97
N LEU A 177 -29.95 14.81 -14.47
CA LEU A 177 -30.43 15.59 -13.33
C LEU A 177 -30.14 14.96 -11.95
N ALA A 178 -29.67 13.72 -11.92
CA ALA A 178 -29.35 13.01 -10.68
C ALA A 178 -28.02 13.50 -10.12
N VAL A 179 -28.05 14.39 -9.12
CA VAL A 179 -26.84 14.94 -8.47
C VAL A 179 -26.37 14.05 -7.32
N GLN A 180 -27.30 13.39 -6.63
CA GLN A 180 -26.97 12.52 -5.50
C GLN A 180 -26.46 11.16 -5.97
N GLU A 181 -25.41 10.67 -5.32
CA GLU A 181 -24.72 9.41 -5.64
C GLU A 181 -25.68 8.20 -5.58
N ASP A 182 -26.58 8.17 -4.60
CA ASP A 182 -27.57 7.09 -4.43
C ASP A 182 -28.56 7.00 -5.60
N VAL A 183 -29.01 8.13 -6.16
CA VAL A 183 -29.86 8.17 -7.35
C VAL A 183 -29.10 7.75 -8.59
N GLN A 184 -27.87 8.25 -8.78
CA GLN A 184 -27.01 7.85 -9.90
C GLN A 184 -26.77 6.34 -9.89
N GLN A 185 -26.54 5.77 -8.71
CA GLN A 185 -26.32 4.34 -8.51
C GLN A 185 -27.55 3.51 -8.93
N VAL A 186 -28.78 4.01 -8.68
CA VAL A 186 -30.02 3.37 -9.18
C VAL A 186 -30.08 3.37 -10.71
N PHE A 187 -29.70 4.46 -11.38
CA PHE A 187 -29.64 4.50 -12.85
C PHE A 187 -28.58 3.55 -13.41
N GLN A 188 -27.38 3.52 -12.83
CA GLN A 188 -26.30 2.62 -13.24
C GLN A 188 -26.70 1.15 -13.08
N LEU A 189 -27.30 0.81 -11.94
CA LEU A 189 -27.85 -0.52 -11.68
C LEU A 189 -28.88 -0.91 -12.75
N PHE A 190 -29.88 -0.06 -13.00
CA PHE A 190 -30.93 -0.37 -13.96
C PHE A 190 -30.39 -0.55 -15.38
N LYS A 191 -29.36 0.22 -15.76
CA LYS A 191 -28.68 0.10 -17.05
C LYS A 191 -27.96 -1.25 -17.19
N ALA A 192 -27.28 -1.71 -16.14
CA ALA A 192 -26.63 -3.03 -16.13
C ALA A 192 -27.64 -4.17 -16.30
N LEU A 193 -28.84 -4.02 -15.73
CA LEU A 193 -29.92 -5.02 -15.83
C LEU A 193 -30.61 -5.06 -17.20
N GLN A 194 -30.69 -3.92 -17.91
CA GLN A 194 -31.39 -3.86 -19.21
C GLN A 194 -30.64 -4.54 -20.36
N LYS A 195 -29.31 -4.65 -20.27
CA LYS A 195 -28.48 -5.22 -21.34
C LYS A 195 -27.42 -6.17 -20.76
N PRO A 196 -27.80 -7.38 -20.33
CA PRO A 196 -26.83 -8.40 -19.99
C PRO A 196 -25.94 -8.69 -21.21
N GLU A 197 -24.63 -8.68 -21.00
CA GLU A 197 -23.65 -8.89 -22.08
C GLU A 197 -23.30 -10.37 -22.20
N LYS A 198 -22.72 -10.78 -23.33
CA LYS A 198 -22.15 -12.12 -23.42
C LYS A 198 -20.65 -12.08 -23.17
N VAL A 199 -20.22 -12.52 -21.99
CA VAL A 199 -18.80 -12.65 -21.64
C VAL A 199 -18.46 -14.14 -21.65
N ASP A 200 -17.43 -14.53 -22.40
CA ASP A 200 -17.03 -15.93 -22.62
C ASP A 200 -18.17 -16.86 -23.10
N GLY A 201 -19.17 -16.29 -23.79
CA GLY A 201 -20.33 -17.01 -24.28
C GLY A 201 -21.47 -17.17 -23.27
N LEU A 202 -21.27 -16.77 -22.02
CA LEU A 202 -22.28 -16.78 -20.95
C LEU A 202 -23.05 -15.46 -20.94
N LEU A 203 -24.35 -15.50 -20.64
CA LEU A 203 -25.13 -14.30 -20.40
C LEU A 203 -24.78 -13.72 -19.03
N THR A 204 -24.07 -12.60 -19.01
CA THR A 204 -23.43 -12.01 -17.83
C THR A 204 -24.14 -10.74 -17.36
N ILE A 205 -24.36 -10.65 -16.05
CA ILE A 205 -24.67 -9.40 -15.35
C ILE A 205 -23.47 -9.03 -14.50
N ASP A 206 -22.87 -7.89 -14.80
CA ASP A 206 -21.74 -7.35 -14.06
C ASP A 206 -22.18 -6.17 -13.18
N LEU A 207 -22.16 -6.41 -11.87
CA LEU A 207 -22.43 -5.44 -10.82
C LEU A 207 -21.22 -5.28 -9.89
N SER A 208 -20.00 -5.53 -10.39
CA SER A 208 -18.77 -5.27 -9.68
C SER A 208 -18.54 -3.78 -9.43
N ASP A 209 -17.85 -3.47 -8.31
CA ASP A 209 -17.38 -2.12 -7.98
C ASP A 209 -18.51 -1.07 -7.93
N LYS A 210 -19.73 -1.50 -7.54
CA LYS A 210 -20.90 -0.62 -7.44
C LYS A 210 -21.16 -0.14 -6.02
N GLY A 211 -20.38 -0.55 -5.02
CA GLY A 211 -20.58 -0.17 -3.63
C GLY A 211 -21.88 -0.68 -3.02
N LEU A 212 -22.46 -1.75 -3.58
CA LEU A 212 -23.75 -2.32 -3.17
C LEU A 212 -23.68 -2.85 -1.73
N THR A 213 -24.69 -2.54 -0.92
CA THR A 213 -24.84 -3.08 0.43
C THR A 213 -25.81 -4.27 0.49
N SER A 214 -26.64 -4.43 -0.53
CA SER A 214 -27.52 -5.57 -0.78
C SER A 214 -27.64 -5.84 -2.27
N VAL A 215 -27.95 -7.08 -2.64
CA VAL A 215 -28.24 -7.44 -4.04
C VAL A 215 -29.64 -6.95 -4.39
N PRO A 216 -29.81 -6.14 -5.45
CA PRO A 216 -31.12 -5.66 -5.88
C PRO A 216 -32.02 -6.81 -6.33
N ALA A 217 -33.30 -6.77 -5.93
CA ALA A 217 -34.24 -7.85 -6.21
C ALA A 217 -34.44 -8.08 -7.73
N GLU A 218 -34.29 -7.02 -8.52
CA GLU A 218 -34.40 -7.02 -9.97
C GLU A 218 -33.37 -7.92 -10.66
N VAL A 219 -32.23 -8.20 -10.02
CA VAL A 219 -31.24 -9.16 -10.53
C VAL A 219 -31.87 -10.55 -10.69
N PHE A 220 -32.74 -10.94 -9.77
CA PHE A 220 -33.34 -12.27 -9.74
C PHE A 220 -34.50 -12.44 -10.74
N ASP A 221 -35.02 -11.34 -11.29
CA ASP A 221 -36.03 -11.38 -12.35
C ASP A 221 -35.45 -11.86 -13.70
N ILE A 222 -34.13 -11.70 -13.90
CA ILE A 222 -33.44 -12.07 -15.14
C ILE A 222 -33.03 -13.55 -15.07
N ARG A 223 -34.00 -14.45 -15.23
CA ARG A 223 -33.84 -15.91 -15.06
C ARG A 223 -32.89 -16.59 -16.05
N ASP A 224 -32.53 -15.89 -17.12
CA ASP A 224 -31.65 -16.40 -18.17
C ASP A 224 -30.16 -16.18 -17.88
N VAL A 225 -29.81 -15.49 -16.79
CA VAL A 225 -28.41 -15.20 -16.42
C VAL A 225 -27.62 -16.49 -16.18
N GLU A 226 -26.45 -16.54 -16.79
CA GLU A 226 -25.51 -17.65 -16.68
C GLU A 226 -24.25 -17.27 -15.89
N HIS A 227 -23.94 -15.97 -15.79
CA HIS A 227 -22.82 -15.46 -15.01
C HIS A 227 -23.24 -14.20 -14.24
N LEU A 228 -23.10 -14.20 -12.92
CA LEU A 228 -23.39 -13.06 -12.06
C LEU A 228 -22.13 -12.62 -11.33
N VAL A 229 -21.71 -11.37 -11.58
CA VAL A 229 -20.54 -10.75 -10.95
C VAL A 229 -21.01 -9.71 -9.94
N LEU A 230 -20.66 -9.91 -8.68
CA LEU A 230 -20.98 -9.06 -7.55
C LEU A 230 -19.72 -8.68 -6.73
N SER A 231 -18.54 -8.85 -7.32
CA SER A 231 -17.23 -8.60 -6.74
C SER A 231 -17.02 -7.16 -6.29
N ASN A 232 -16.13 -6.92 -5.33
CA ASN A 232 -15.75 -5.57 -4.87
C ASN A 232 -16.95 -4.71 -4.42
N ASN A 233 -17.84 -5.28 -3.61
CA ASN A 233 -18.99 -4.57 -3.06
C ASN A 233 -18.94 -4.59 -1.52
N ARG A 234 -20.04 -4.17 -0.88
CA ARG A 234 -20.19 -4.13 0.59
C ARG A 234 -21.32 -5.06 1.04
N LEU A 235 -21.55 -6.15 0.31
CA LEU A 235 -22.66 -7.08 0.55
C LEU A 235 -22.44 -7.83 1.86
N LYS A 236 -23.45 -7.81 2.74
CA LYS A 236 -23.43 -8.56 4.00
C LYS A 236 -24.13 -9.93 3.90
N SER A 237 -25.04 -10.07 2.95
CA SER A 237 -25.77 -11.30 2.70
C SER A 237 -26.25 -11.35 1.24
N ILE A 238 -26.54 -12.57 0.77
CA ILE A 238 -27.21 -12.83 -0.50
C ILE A 238 -28.64 -13.31 -0.21
N PRO A 239 -29.67 -12.74 -0.87
CA PRO A 239 -31.06 -13.18 -0.70
C PRO A 239 -31.32 -14.63 -1.17
N GLU A 240 -32.33 -15.31 -0.62
CA GLU A 240 -32.74 -16.68 -1.01
C GLU A 240 -33.25 -16.74 -2.47
N GLU A 241 -33.65 -15.59 -3.02
CA GLU A 241 -34.08 -15.40 -4.40
C GLU A 241 -32.99 -15.76 -5.42
N ILE A 242 -31.72 -15.86 -5.02
CA ILE A 242 -30.64 -16.39 -5.89
C ILE A 242 -30.98 -17.78 -6.45
N GLY A 243 -31.77 -18.58 -5.73
CA GLY A 243 -32.28 -19.86 -6.20
C GLY A 243 -33.17 -19.78 -7.44
N GLN A 244 -33.61 -18.60 -7.86
CA GLN A 244 -34.41 -18.43 -9.08
C GLN A 244 -33.53 -18.48 -10.35
N LEU A 245 -32.23 -18.25 -10.24
CA LEU A 245 -31.28 -18.20 -11.37
C LEU A 245 -30.82 -19.60 -11.80
N GLN A 246 -31.75 -20.44 -12.24
CA GLN A 246 -31.53 -21.87 -12.54
C GLN A 246 -30.53 -22.14 -13.69
N LYS A 247 -30.21 -21.13 -14.51
CA LYS A 247 -29.18 -21.21 -15.56
C LYS A 247 -27.79 -20.77 -15.11
N LEU A 248 -27.63 -20.30 -13.88
CA LEU A 248 -26.38 -19.77 -13.37
C LEU A 248 -25.28 -20.84 -13.40
N GLN A 249 -24.17 -20.52 -14.07
CA GLN A 249 -22.98 -21.34 -14.21
C GLN A 249 -21.79 -20.77 -13.43
N ARG A 250 -21.71 -19.44 -13.30
CA ARG A 250 -20.64 -18.74 -12.60
C ARG A 250 -21.18 -17.66 -11.68
N LEU A 251 -20.71 -17.65 -10.45
CA LEU A 251 -21.09 -16.68 -9.42
C LEU A 251 -19.83 -16.11 -8.76
N GLU A 252 -19.61 -14.81 -8.90
CA GLU A 252 -18.47 -14.11 -8.29
C GLU A 252 -18.97 -13.17 -7.19
N LEU A 253 -18.49 -13.41 -5.97
CA LEU A 253 -18.86 -12.70 -4.75
C LEU A 253 -17.62 -12.28 -3.96
N ASP A 254 -16.44 -12.29 -4.59
CA ASP A 254 -15.18 -11.95 -3.96
C ASP A 254 -15.13 -10.49 -3.47
N ASN A 255 -14.28 -10.24 -2.47
CA ASN A 255 -14.07 -8.93 -1.86
C ASN A 255 -15.40 -8.25 -1.43
N ASN A 256 -16.07 -8.90 -0.48
CA ASN A 256 -17.34 -8.46 0.11
C ASN A 256 -17.32 -8.63 1.64
N LEU A 257 -18.48 -8.49 2.30
CA LEU A 257 -18.63 -8.61 3.76
C LEU A 257 -19.55 -9.78 4.15
N LEU A 258 -19.62 -10.83 3.33
CA LEU A 258 -20.52 -11.96 3.54
C LEU A 258 -20.09 -12.78 4.76
N THR A 259 -21.02 -12.99 5.69
CA THR A 259 -20.82 -13.89 6.85
C THR A 259 -21.46 -15.26 6.66
N GLN A 260 -22.43 -15.36 5.75
CA GLN A 260 -23.11 -16.60 5.40
C GLN A 260 -23.62 -16.55 3.96
N LEU A 261 -23.90 -17.73 3.42
CA LEU A 261 -24.57 -17.91 2.13
C LEU A 261 -26.00 -18.45 2.33
N PRO A 262 -26.97 -18.07 1.48
CA PRO A 262 -28.33 -18.57 1.54
C PRO A 262 -28.41 -20.05 1.15
N GLN A 263 -29.40 -20.76 1.70
CA GLN A 263 -29.59 -22.19 1.44
C GLN A 263 -29.91 -22.47 -0.03
N ALA A 264 -30.61 -21.53 -0.68
CA ALA A 264 -30.98 -21.60 -2.10
C ALA A 264 -29.81 -21.79 -3.07
N ILE A 265 -28.57 -21.40 -2.73
CA ILE A 265 -27.40 -21.63 -3.61
C ILE A 265 -27.23 -23.13 -3.90
N THR A 266 -27.52 -24.00 -2.93
CA THR A 266 -27.40 -25.46 -3.08
C THR A 266 -28.40 -26.08 -4.07
N THR A 267 -29.35 -25.28 -4.57
CA THR A 267 -30.38 -25.70 -5.53
C THR A 267 -30.01 -25.39 -6.98
N LEU A 268 -28.89 -24.72 -7.23
CA LEU A 268 -28.45 -24.30 -8.57
C LEU A 268 -27.79 -25.47 -9.32
N PRO A 269 -28.43 -26.03 -10.37
CA PRO A 269 -28.01 -27.30 -10.95
C PRO A 269 -26.80 -27.20 -11.88
N ASN A 270 -26.54 -26.00 -12.43
CA ASN A 270 -25.54 -25.76 -13.47
C ASN A 270 -24.29 -25.03 -12.96
N LEU A 271 -24.23 -24.73 -11.67
CA LEU A 271 -23.15 -23.94 -11.09
C LEU A 271 -21.82 -24.70 -11.19
N GLN A 272 -20.88 -24.12 -11.92
CA GLN A 272 -19.56 -24.67 -12.22
C GLN A 272 -18.44 -23.92 -11.51
N VAL A 273 -18.61 -22.60 -11.31
CA VAL A 273 -17.61 -21.74 -10.69
C VAL A 273 -18.30 -20.90 -9.62
N ILE A 274 -17.74 -20.90 -8.42
CA ILE A 274 -18.15 -19.99 -7.35
C ILE A 274 -16.92 -19.36 -6.72
N ASP A 275 -16.89 -18.03 -6.73
CA ASP A 275 -15.87 -17.23 -6.07
C ASP A 275 -16.44 -16.54 -4.84
N LEU A 276 -15.88 -16.86 -3.68
CA LEU A 276 -16.28 -16.37 -2.37
C LEU A 276 -15.07 -15.79 -1.62
N SER A 277 -13.97 -15.50 -2.33
CA SER A 277 -12.75 -15.05 -1.67
C SER A 277 -12.92 -13.72 -0.94
N ASP A 278 -12.04 -13.43 0.01
CA ASP A 278 -11.98 -12.11 0.66
C ASP A 278 -13.32 -11.68 1.28
N ASN A 279 -13.92 -12.59 2.04
CA ASN A 279 -15.18 -12.40 2.75
C ASN A 279 -15.01 -12.65 4.26
N LYS A 280 -16.10 -12.96 4.97
CA LYS A 280 -16.13 -13.27 6.41
C LYS A 280 -16.87 -14.59 6.68
N LEU A 281 -16.86 -15.53 5.73
CA LEU A 281 -17.55 -16.81 5.86
C LEU A 281 -16.82 -17.72 6.85
N GLU A 282 -17.58 -18.34 7.76
CA GLU A 282 -17.07 -19.38 8.68
C GLU A 282 -17.40 -20.80 8.21
N THR A 283 -18.44 -20.95 7.38
CA THR A 283 -18.92 -22.24 6.85
C THR A 283 -19.69 -22.05 5.52
N LEU A 284 -20.02 -23.15 4.85
CA LEU A 284 -20.88 -23.22 3.68
C LEU A 284 -22.25 -23.84 4.06
N PRO A 285 -23.33 -23.58 3.29
CA PRO A 285 -24.67 -24.06 3.63
C PRO A 285 -24.79 -25.59 3.49
N ASP A 286 -25.68 -26.18 4.30
CA ASP A 286 -25.91 -27.62 4.34
C ASP A 286 -26.29 -28.18 2.97
N GLY A 287 -25.74 -29.33 2.59
CA GLY A 287 -26.03 -29.93 1.28
C GLY A 287 -25.32 -29.24 0.11
N PHE A 288 -24.24 -28.49 0.35
CA PHE A 288 -23.34 -27.95 -0.68
C PHE A 288 -22.86 -29.02 -1.68
N SER A 289 -22.78 -30.28 -1.25
CA SER A 289 -22.48 -31.45 -2.08
C SER A 289 -23.46 -31.69 -3.24
N ARG A 290 -24.63 -31.03 -3.25
CA ARG A 290 -25.61 -31.08 -4.36
C ARG A 290 -25.14 -30.37 -5.63
N LEU A 291 -24.16 -29.47 -5.53
CA LEU A 291 -23.56 -28.75 -6.66
C LEU A 291 -22.65 -29.67 -7.50
N LYS A 292 -23.23 -30.71 -8.11
CA LYS A 292 -22.48 -31.78 -8.79
C LYS A 292 -21.68 -31.32 -10.00
N GLN A 293 -21.98 -30.14 -10.56
CA GLN A 293 -21.27 -29.55 -11.69
C GLN A 293 -20.10 -28.64 -11.28
N LEU A 294 -19.90 -28.42 -9.97
CA LEU A 294 -18.87 -27.50 -9.49
C LEU A 294 -17.47 -28.01 -9.87
N ARG A 295 -16.70 -27.13 -10.52
CA ARG A 295 -15.34 -27.37 -11.01
C ARG A 295 -14.34 -26.52 -10.24
N ASP A 296 -14.67 -25.26 -10.00
CA ASP A 296 -13.76 -24.29 -9.41
C ASP A 296 -14.43 -23.64 -8.20
N LEU A 297 -13.78 -23.75 -7.05
CA LEU A 297 -14.24 -23.20 -5.77
C LEU A 297 -13.12 -22.35 -5.16
N TYR A 298 -13.41 -21.07 -4.99
CA TYR A 298 -12.51 -20.09 -4.36
C TYR A 298 -13.14 -19.65 -3.05
N ILE A 299 -12.49 -19.98 -1.93
CA ILE A 299 -12.93 -19.60 -0.57
C ILE A 299 -11.78 -19.03 0.25
N GLN A 300 -10.73 -18.54 -0.40
CA GLN A 300 -9.55 -17.99 0.25
C GLN A 300 -9.85 -16.69 1.02
N TYR A 301 -9.01 -16.37 2.01
CA TYR A 301 -9.12 -15.17 2.86
C TYR A 301 -10.52 -15.00 3.50
N ASN A 302 -11.01 -16.08 4.11
CA ASN A 302 -12.24 -16.13 4.90
C ASN A 302 -11.93 -16.50 6.37
N ALA A 303 -12.94 -16.97 7.12
CA ALA A 303 -12.81 -17.35 8.53
C ALA A 303 -13.06 -18.86 8.76
N PHE A 304 -12.87 -19.71 7.74
CA PHE A 304 -13.08 -21.15 7.86
C PHE A 304 -12.07 -21.80 8.82
N LYS A 305 -12.58 -22.41 9.90
CA LYS A 305 -11.77 -23.22 10.83
C LYS A 305 -11.66 -24.68 10.37
N GLU A 306 -12.69 -25.13 9.67
CA GLU A 306 -12.76 -26.42 8.98
C GLU A 306 -13.56 -26.23 7.69
N ILE A 307 -13.26 -27.05 6.68
CA ILE A 307 -14.05 -27.07 5.45
C ILE A 307 -15.13 -28.15 5.60
N PRO A 308 -16.43 -27.82 5.37
CA PRO A 308 -17.53 -28.76 5.52
C PRO A 308 -17.30 -30.07 4.77
N GLU A 309 -17.68 -31.19 5.38
CA GLU A 309 -17.37 -32.52 4.84
C GLU A 309 -17.96 -32.74 3.43
N GLU A 310 -19.05 -32.06 3.13
CA GLU A 310 -19.79 -32.05 1.89
C GLU A 310 -18.93 -31.64 0.70
N VAL A 311 -17.98 -30.72 0.88
CA VAL A 311 -17.10 -30.21 -0.17
C VAL A 311 -16.21 -31.32 -0.73
N TRP A 312 -15.75 -32.24 0.13
CA TRP A 312 -14.87 -33.35 -0.27
C TRP A 312 -15.56 -34.39 -1.16
N SER A 313 -16.89 -34.37 -1.23
CA SER A 313 -17.69 -35.27 -2.08
C SER A 313 -17.95 -34.73 -3.50
N LEU A 314 -17.35 -33.59 -3.85
CA LEU A 314 -17.53 -32.92 -5.14
C LEU A 314 -16.47 -33.39 -6.16
N HIS A 315 -16.70 -34.59 -6.73
CA HIS A 315 -15.76 -35.30 -7.60
C HIS A 315 -15.34 -34.57 -8.89
N LEU A 316 -16.10 -33.58 -9.36
CA LEU A 316 -15.78 -32.80 -10.56
C LEU A 316 -14.92 -31.56 -10.29
N ILE A 317 -14.61 -31.26 -9.03
CA ILE A 317 -13.72 -30.14 -8.68
C ILE A 317 -12.35 -30.39 -9.29
N LYS A 318 -11.86 -29.42 -10.05
CA LYS A 318 -10.54 -29.37 -10.67
C LYS A 318 -9.63 -28.36 -9.98
N PHE A 319 -10.21 -27.27 -9.47
CA PHE A 319 -9.52 -26.19 -8.79
C PHE A 319 -10.19 -25.91 -7.43
N LEU A 320 -9.38 -25.88 -6.38
CA LEU A 320 -9.82 -25.56 -5.03
C LEU A 320 -8.80 -24.62 -4.37
N ASP A 321 -9.24 -23.43 -3.98
CA ASP A 321 -8.46 -22.50 -3.19
C ASP A 321 -9.11 -22.26 -1.83
N ILE A 322 -8.40 -22.66 -0.78
CA ILE A 322 -8.81 -22.52 0.62
C ILE A 322 -7.77 -21.72 1.42
N GLY A 323 -6.84 -21.04 0.76
CA GLY A 323 -5.76 -20.30 1.41
C GLY A 323 -6.24 -19.15 2.30
N GLY A 324 -5.39 -18.63 3.19
CA GLY A 324 -5.72 -17.49 4.05
C GLY A 324 -6.80 -17.77 5.11
N ASN A 325 -7.17 -19.04 5.31
CA ASN A 325 -8.14 -19.47 6.32
C ASN A 325 -7.44 -20.08 7.54
N PRO A 326 -7.97 -19.91 8.77
CA PRO A 326 -7.39 -20.45 10.00
C PRO A 326 -7.59 -21.98 10.17
N LEU A 327 -7.33 -22.75 9.11
CA LEU A 327 -7.41 -24.21 9.07
C LEU A 327 -6.25 -24.84 9.83
N LYS A 328 -6.55 -25.76 10.75
CA LYS A 328 -5.54 -26.49 11.54
C LYS A 328 -5.19 -27.87 11.02
N CYS A 329 -6.12 -28.53 10.33
CA CYS A 329 -5.96 -29.86 9.74
C CYS A 329 -6.84 -30.04 8.50
N LEU A 330 -6.51 -31.02 7.67
CA LEU A 330 -7.36 -31.49 6.57
C LEU A 330 -7.89 -32.89 6.88
N PRO A 331 -9.13 -33.22 6.51
CA PRO A 331 -9.68 -34.55 6.72
C PRO A 331 -9.18 -35.55 5.67
N ASP A 332 -9.13 -36.84 6.02
CA ASP A 332 -8.74 -37.92 5.09
C ASP A 332 -9.67 -38.04 3.86
N LYS A 333 -10.91 -37.56 3.99
CA LYS A 333 -11.90 -37.51 2.92
C LYS A 333 -11.46 -36.67 1.72
N ILE A 334 -10.45 -35.80 1.83
CA ILE A 334 -9.91 -35.04 0.70
C ILE A 334 -9.49 -35.95 -0.47
N SER A 335 -9.08 -37.18 -0.19
CA SER A 335 -8.75 -38.21 -1.19
C SER A 335 -9.90 -38.55 -2.16
N GLN A 336 -11.14 -38.22 -1.80
CA GLN A 336 -12.32 -38.38 -2.67
C GLN A 336 -12.33 -37.40 -3.85
N LEU A 337 -11.59 -36.30 -3.76
CA LEU A 337 -11.42 -35.30 -4.83
C LEU A 337 -10.45 -35.81 -5.92
N THR A 338 -10.75 -36.96 -6.49
CA THR A 338 -9.93 -37.65 -7.50
C THR A 338 -9.74 -36.85 -8.80
N GLY A 339 -10.64 -35.90 -9.09
CA GLY A 339 -10.55 -34.98 -10.23
C GLY A 339 -9.70 -33.73 -9.97
N LEU A 340 -9.25 -33.50 -8.73
CA LEU A 340 -8.56 -32.27 -8.34
C LEU A 340 -7.19 -32.18 -8.99
N THR A 341 -6.96 -31.08 -9.71
CA THR A 341 -5.69 -30.82 -10.42
C THR A 341 -4.89 -29.69 -9.81
N GLN A 342 -5.54 -28.76 -9.12
CA GLN A 342 -4.94 -27.56 -8.55
C GLN A 342 -5.49 -27.35 -7.14
N LEU A 343 -4.59 -27.28 -6.16
CA LEU A 343 -4.94 -27.08 -4.75
C LEU A 343 -4.07 -25.96 -4.17
N PHE A 344 -4.73 -24.97 -3.60
CA PHE A 344 -4.12 -23.79 -2.98
C PHE A 344 -4.52 -23.77 -1.51
N ILE A 345 -3.51 -23.87 -0.64
CA ILE A 345 -3.63 -23.92 0.83
C ILE A 345 -2.62 -22.98 1.48
N ASN A 346 -2.30 -21.87 0.80
CA ASN A 346 -1.34 -20.88 1.28
C ASN A 346 -1.88 -20.15 2.52
N ASP A 347 -1.02 -19.62 3.38
CA ASP A 347 -1.40 -18.75 4.51
C ASP A 347 -2.47 -19.36 5.45
N CYS A 348 -2.43 -20.69 5.63
CA CYS A 348 -3.25 -21.40 6.60
C CYS A 348 -2.58 -21.45 7.98
N GLN A 349 -3.14 -22.24 8.91
CA GLN A 349 -2.64 -22.39 10.28
C GLN A 349 -2.45 -23.86 10.67
N PHE A 350 -1.98 -24.70 9.73
CA PHE A 350 -1.83 -26.13 9.97
C PHE A 350 -0.84 -26.40 11.11
N ASP A 351 -1.18 -27.33 11.99
CA ASP A 351 -0.29 -27.71 13.10
C ASP A 351 0.95 -28.48 12.61
N GLU A 352 0.78 -29.27 11.53
CA GLU A 352 1.82 -30.03 10.85
C GLU A 352 1.64 -29.95 9.32
N PHE A 353 2.59 -30.50 8.57
CA PHE A 353 2.40 -30.67 7.12
C PHE A 353 1.12 -31.47 6.85
N PRO A 354 0.18 -30.97 6.00
CA PRO A 354 -1.10 -31.62 5.77
C PRO A 354 -0.95 -32.86 4.89
N ARG A 355 -0.49 -33.97 5.47
CA ARG A 355 -0.18 -35.24 4.74
C ARG A 355 -1.34 -35.77 3.91
N GLN A 356 -2.57 -35.39 4.23
CA GLN A 356 -3.76 -35.76 3.48
C GLN A 356 -3.70 -35.29 2.00
N VAL A 357 -3.02 -34.17 1.70
CA VAL A 357 -2.84 -33.72 0.30
C VAL A 357 -1.98 -34.68 -0.52
N LEU A 358 -1.15 -35.50 0.13
CA LEU A 358 -0.28 -36.48 -0.52
C LEU A 358 -1.05 -37.70 -1.07
N GLN A 359 -2.33 -37.81 -0.74
CA GLN A 359 -3.24 -38.83 -1.27
C GLN A 359 -3.80 -38.44 -2.66
N LEU A 360 -3.60 -37.19 -3.08
CA LEU A 360 -4.11 -36.65 -4.35
C LEU A 360 -3.12 -36.89 -5.50
N GLU A 361 -2.96 -38.14 -5.94
CA GLU A 361 -1.96 -38.52 -6.94
C GLU A 361 -2.16 -37.87 -8.32
N GLY A 362 -3.37 -37.41 -8.62
CA GLY A 362 -3.71 -36.66 -9.85
C GLY A 362 -3.32 -35.18 -9.84
N LEU A 363 -2.83 -34.66 -8.71
CA LEU A 363 -2.57 -33.23 -8.52
C LEU A 363 -1.41 -32.75 -9.39
N LYS A 364 -1.62 -31.61 -10.07
CA LYS A 364 -0.64 -30.98 -10.96
C LYS A 364 -0.05 -29.71 -10.36
N LYS A 365 -0.81 -28.96 -9.58
CA LYS A 365 -0.34 -27.76 -8.89
C LYS A 365 -0.69 -27.82 -7.42
N LEU A 366 0.32 -27.62 -6.59
CA LEU A 366 0.18 -27.59 -5.13
C LEU A 366 0.87 -26.32 -4.63
N HIS A 367 0.08 -25.37 -4.17
CA HIS A 367 0.58 -24.15 -3.54
C HIS A 367 0.25 -24.22 -2.06
N LEU A 368 1.28 -24.28 -1.25
CA LEU A 368 1.15 -24.42 0.20
C LEU A 368 2.10 -23.46 0.89
N GLY A 369 2.32 -22.24 0.39
CA GLY A 369 3.17 -21.28 1.07
C GLY A 369 2.67 -20.89 2.47
N ASN A 370 3.54 -20.75 3.45
CA ASN A 370 3.18 -20.34 4.82
C ASN A 370 2.08 -21.22 5.45
N TRP A 371 2.04 -22.52 5.12
CA TRP A 371 0.94 -23.42 5.50
C TRP A 371 0.75 -23.57 7.01
N ALA A 372 1.82 -23.47 7.81
CA ALA A 372 1.76 -23.60 9.27
C ALA A 372 1.49 -22.27 10.01
N GLY A 373 1.41 -21.17 9.26
CA GLY A 373 1.38 -19.80 9.77
C GLY A 373 2.76 -19.20 10.02
N GLU A 374 2.81 -17.87 10.09
CA GLU A 374 4.04 -17.08 10.10
C GLU A 374 5.04 -17.56 11.18
N GLY A 375 6.25 -17.92 10.74
CA GLY A 375 7.42 -18.09 11.59
C GLY A 375 7.63 -19.47 12.17
N LYS A 376 6.72 -20.40 11.87
CA LYS A 376 6.87 -21.79 12.29
C LYS A 376 7.81 -22.52 11.33
N PRO A 377 8.89 -23.14 11.84
CA PRO A 377 9.75 -23.97 11.02
C PRO A 377 8.93 -25.16 10.53
N SER A 378 8.68 -25.19 9.22
CA SER A 378 7.93 -26.26 8.59
C SER A 378 8.88 -27.27 7.96
N LEU A 379 8.47 -28.53 7.90
CA LEU A 379 9.22 -29.59 7.22
C LEU A 379 8.32 -30.18 6.15
N VAL A 380 8.90 -30.47 4.98
CA VAL A 380 8.24 -31.23 3.93
C VAL A 380 8.59 -32.71 4.13
N PRO A 381 7.60 -33.62 4.22
CA PRO A 381 7.85 -35.04 4.40
C PRO A 381 8.38 -35.69 3.10
N GLU A 382 9.15 -36.78 3.23
CA GLU A 382 9.62 -37.60 2.09
C GLU A 382 8.46 -38.19 1.26
N ASP A 383 7.27 -38.32 1.86
CA ASP A 383 6.07 -38.81 1.17
C ASP A 383 5.59 -37.86 0.04
N ILE A 384 6.11 -36.62 -0.05
CA ILE A 384 5.79 -35.71 -1.16
C ILE A 384 6.17 -36.28 -2.53
N GLY A 385 7.15 -37.19 -2.56
CA GLY A 385 7.54 -37.95 -3.74
C GLY A 385 6.42 -38.76 -4.39
N ARG A 386 5.29 -39.00 -3.69
CA ARG A 386 4.09 -39.67 -4.24
C ARG A 386 3.38 -38.86 -5.33
N LEU A 387 3.52 -37.54 -5.33
CA LEU A 387 2.84 -36.64 -6.28
C LEU A 387 3.58 -36.59 -7.63
N LYS A 388 3.75 -37.73 -8.30
CA LYS A 388 4.56 -37.85 -9.53
C LYS A 388 4.05 -37.03 -10.73
N ASN A 389 2.78 -36.58 -10.69
CA ASN A 389 2.17 -35.73 -11.71
C ASN A 389 2.35 -34.23 -11.45
N LEU A 390 3.02 -33.85 -10.37
CA LEU A 390 3.16 -32.46 -9.95
C LEU A 390 4.03 -31.68 -10.95
N GLN A 391 3.48 -30.57 -11.43
CA GLN A 391 4.10 -29.62 -12.36
C GLN A 391 4.51 -28.33 -11.65
N ILE A 392 3.74 -27.90 -10.65
CA ILE A 392 4.02 -26.69 -9.87
C ILE A 392 3.99 -27.03 -8.39
N LEU A 393 5.08 -26.69 -7.70
CA LEU A 393 5.22 -26.81 -6.25
C LEU A 393 5.58 -25.45 -5.66
N GLY A 394 4.63 -24.85 -4.94
CA GLY A 394 4.81 -23.60 -4.19
C GLY A 394 4.94 -23.87 -2.69
N LEU A 395 6.08 -23.48 -2.12
CA LEU A 395 6.49 -23.67 -0.74
C LEU A 395 7.01 -22.35 -0.13
N GLN A 396 6.49 -21.21 -0.61
CA GLN A 396 6.96 -19.89 -0.24
C GLN A 396 6.67 -19.53 1.22
N ASN A 397 7.49 -18.70 1.88
CA ASN A 397 7.23 -18.19 3.24
C ASN A 397 7.06 -19.26 4.33
N SER A 398 7.66 -20.43 4.17
CA SER A 398 7.42 -21.60 5.05
C SER A 398 8.54 -21.88 6.06
N GLY A 399 9.55 -21.01 6.12
CA GLY A 399 10.70 -21.15 7.02
C GLY A 399 11.57 -22.38 6.74
N LEU A 400 11.54 -22.91 5.51
CA LEU A 400 12.29 -24.10 5.11
C LEU A 400 13.78 -23.82 5.04
N GLU A 401 14.60 -24.76 5.55
CA GLU A 401 16.06 -24.73 5.45
C GLU A 401 16.59 -25.77 4.45
N SER A 402 15.80 -26.81 4.15
CA SER A 402 16.15 -27.90 3.24
C SER A 402 14.89 -28.47 2.55
N LEU A 403 15.11 -29.26 1.48
CA LEU A 403 14.08 -30.04 0.80
C LEU A 403 14.41 -31.54 0.93
N PRO A 404 13.40 -32.43 1.04
CA PRO A 404 13.61 -33.88 1.09
C PRO A 404 14.16 -34.43 -0.23
N GLU A 405 14.88 -35.55 -0.20
CA GLU A 405 15.58 -36.10 -1.37
C GLU A 405 14.62 -36.45 -2.51
N CYS A 406 13.44 -36.97 -2.17
CA CYS A 406 12.40 -37.34 -3.12
C CYS A 406 11.91 -36.21 -4.03
N VAL A 407 12.11 -34.92 -3.66
CA VAL A 407 11.74 -33.79 -4.52
C VAL A 407 12.50 -33.85 -5.84
N GLY A 408 13.75 -34.30 -5.83
CA GLY A 408 14.55 -34.48 -7.04
C GLY A 408 14.03 -35.58 -7.98
N GLU A 409 13.11 -36.44 -7.51
CA GLU A 409 12.47 -37.48 -8.31
C GLU A 409 11.17 -37.02 -8.99
N LEU A 410 10.69 -35.81 -8.69
CA LEU A 410 9.46 -35.24 -9.27
C LEU A 410 9.75 -34.69 -10.67
N VAL A 411 10.06 -35.59 -11.61
CA VAL A 411 10.53 -35.23 -12.96
C VAL A 411 9.54 -34.41 -13.79
N GLN A 412 8.26 -34.35 -13.42
CA GLN A 412 7.25 -33.51 -14.10
C GLN A 412 7.26 -32.05 -13.62
N LEU A 413 8.02 -31.70 -12.58
CA LEU A 413 8.08 -30.33 -12.08
C LEU A 413 8.64 -29.36 -13.12
N GLU A 414 7.85 -28.34 -13.42
CA GLU A 414 8.19 -27.22 -14.30
C GLU A 414 8.42 -25.94 -13.51
N VAL A 415 7.76 -25.78 -12.37
CA VAL A 415 7.88 -24.60 -11.52
C VAL A 415 8.09 -25.03 -10.07
N VAL A 416 9.14 -24.51 -9.46
CA VAL A 416 9.39 -24.62 -8.03
C VAL A 416 9.52 -23.22 -7.47
N ASP A 417 8.65 -22.91 -6.51
CA ASP A 417 8.70 -21.67 -5.76
C ASP A 417 9.03 -21.98 -4.30
N ILE A 418 10.21 -21.55 -3.87
CA ILE A 418 10.69 -21.65 -2.50
C ILE A 418 11.09 -20.26 -1.98
N SER A 419 10.48 -19.19 -2.47
CA SER A 419 10.78 -17.83 -2.03
C SER A 419 10.43 -17.59 -0.56
N GLY A 420 11.07 -16.62 0.12
CA GLY A 420 10.72 -16.28 1.50
C GLY A 420 11.08 -17.35 2.53
N ASN A 421 12.11 -18.15 2.25
CA ASN A 421 12.55 -19.25 3.11
C ASN A 421 13.96 -18.96 3.69
N ARG A 422 14.60 -19.99 4.28
CA ARG A 422 15.90 -19.86 4.96
C ARG A 422 17.01 -20.61 4.25
N PHE A 423 16.85 -20.92 2.96
CA PHE A 423 17.86 -21.62 2.19
C PHE A 423 19.15 -20.80 2.10
N THR A 424 20.28 -21.39 2.48
CA THR A 424 21.62 -20.76 2.43
C THR A 424 22.35 -21.03 1.11
N SER A 425 21.86 -22.01 0.35
CA SER A 425 22.34 -22.40 -0.98
C SER A 425 21.16 -22.96 -1.78
N VAL A 426 21.31 -23.03 -3.11
CA VAL A 426 20.30 -23.69 -3.97
C VAL A 426 20.28 -25.19 -3.64
N PRO A 427 19.14 -25.78 -3.25
CA PRO A 427 19.05 -27.21 -2.91
C PRO A 427 19.51 -28.12 -4.05
N GLU A 428 20.37 -29.10 -3.74
CA GLU A 428 20.91 -30.04 -4.74
C GLU A 428 19.81 -30.87 -5.41
N GLN A 429 18.71 -31.13 -4.71
CA GLN A 429 17.55 -31.87 -5.24
C GLN A 429 16.96 -31.18 -6.48
N ILE A 430 16.96 -29.85 -6.53
CA ILE A 430 16.46 -29.06 -7.67
C ILE A 430 17.34 -29.29 -8.90
N MET A 431 18.62 -29.61 -8.72
CA MET A 431 19.54 -29.90 -9.82
C MET A 431 19.21 -31.17 -10.59
N ASN A 432 18.43 -32.08 -9.99
CA ASN A 432 18.00 -33.33 -10.62
C ASN A 432 16.70 -33.18 -11.45
N LEU A 433 16.03 -32.02 -11.37
CA LEU A 433 14.78 -31.77 -12.07
C LEU A 433 15.02 -31.46 -13.55
N SER A 434 14.67 -32.40 -14.43
CA SER A 434 14.95 -32.30 -15.86
C SER A 434 13.97 -31.42 -16.65
N ASN A 435 12.77 -31.16 -16.13
CA ASN A 435 11.71 -30.37 -16.80
C ASN A 435 11.53 -28.95 -16.25
N ILE A 436 12.31 -28.57 -15.24
CA ILE A 436 12.20 -27.27 -14.58
C ILE A 436 12.41 -26.11 -15.57
N ARG A 437 11.47 -25.17 -15.55
CA ARG A 437 11.40 -23.97 -16.40
C ARG A 437 11.47 -22.69 -15.60
N LYS A 438 10.83 -22.67 -14.42
CA LYS A 438 10.82 -21.52 -13.52
C LYS A 438 11.27 -21.92 -12.13
N LEU A 439 12.17 -21.13 -11.56
CA LEU A 439 12.72 -21.35 -10.23
C LEU A 439 12.70 -20.05 -9.43
N HIS A 440 11.81 -19.95 -8.45
CA HIS A 440 11.70 -18.78 -7.59
C HIS A 440 12.44 -19.05 -6.27
N LEU A 441 13.52 -18.31 -6.06
CA LEU A 441 14.43 -18.40 -4.92
C LEU A 441 14.52 -17.07 -4.18
N SER A 442 13.66 -16.09 -4.49
CA SER A 442 13.74 -14.75 -3.90
C SER A 442 13.54 -14.77 -2.39
N ASP A 443 14.00 -13.74 -1.69
CA ASP A 443 13.87 -13.60 -0.22
C ASP A 443 14.35 -14.87 0.53
N ASN A 444 15.61 -15.22 0.30
CA ASN A 444 16.27 -16.35 0.96
C ASN A 444 17.65 -15.89 1.50
N ARG A 445 18.45 -16.83 2.01
CA ARG A 445 19.80 -16.57 2.53
C ARG A 445 20.89 -17.08 1.59
N ILE A 446 20.58 -17.21 0.29
CA ILE A 446 21.50 -17.78 -0.69
C ILE A 446 22.63 -16.79 -0.94
N SER A 447 23.83 -17.16 -0.52
CA SER A 447 25.01 -16.30 -0.66
C SER A 447 25.73 -16.49 -2.00
N ARG A 448 25.57 -17.67 -2.63
CA ARG A 448 26.26 -18.03 -3.88
C ARG A 448 25.42 -18.99 -4.71
N LEU A 449 25.40 -18.80 -6.03
CA LEU A 449 24.83 -19.78 -6.95
C LEU A 449 25.88 -20.83 -7.35
N PRO A 450 25.53 -22.14 -7.34
CA PRO A 450 26.48 -23.18 -7.72
C PRO A 450 26.71 -23.20 -9.24
N LEU A 451 27.95 -23.46 -9.66
CA LEU A 451 28.29 -23.58 -11.10
C LEU A 451 27.53 -24.71 -11.79
N THR A 452 27.08 -25.73 -11.05
CA THR A 452 26.27 -26.83 -11.55
C THR A 452 24.91 -26.37 -12.09
N LEU A 453 24.38 -25.24 -11.61
CA LEU A 453 23.15 -24.61 -12.09
C LEU A 453 23.18 -24.39 -13.61
N SER A 454 24.36 -24.12 -14.18
CA SER A 454 24.58 -23.97 -15.62
C SER A 454 24.13 -25.15 -16.49
N ARG A 455 23.94 -26.34 -15.89
CA ARG A 455 23.48 -27.57 -16.56
C ARG A 455 21.97 -27.60 -16.82
N MET A 456 21.19 -26.73 -16.18
CA MET A 456 19.73 -26.71 -16.28
C MET A 456 19.29 -26.05 -17.59
N ALA A 457 19.29 -26.83 -18.69
CA ALA A 457 19.09 -26.31 -20.04
C ALA A 457 17.67 -25.78 -20.34
N ARG A 458 16.66 -26.17 -19.54
CA ARG A 458 15.25 -25.77 -19.71
C ARG A 458 14.82 -24.60 -18.82
N LEU A 459 15.68 -24.14 -17.91
CA LEU A 459 15.40 -23.05 -17.01
C LEU A 459 15.34 -21.73 -17.80
N VAL A 460 14.15 -21.15 -17.89
CA VAL A 460 13.86 -19.90 -18.61
C VAL A 460 13.82 -18.71 -17.66
N GLU A 461 13.27 -18.92 -16.47
CA GLU A 461 13.02 -17.88 -15.48
C GLU A 461 13.57 -18.32 -14.13
N MET A 462 14.36 -17.45 -13.51
CA MET A 462 14.93 -17.68 -12.20
C MET A 462 14.93 -16.36 -11.44
N ASN A 463 14.09 -16.28 -10.41
CA ASN A 463 14.07 -15.14 -9.50
C ASN A 463 15.01 -15.42 -8.31
N ILE A 464 15.98 -14.57 -8.09
CA ILE A 464 16.99 -14.66 -7.01
C ILE A 464 17.12 -13.34 -6.24
N GLU A 465 16.14 -12.44 -6.39
CA GLU A 465 16.10 -11.15 -5.70
C GLU A 465 16.05 -11.34 -4.19
N ASP A 466 16.40 -10.31 -3.43
CA ASP A 466 16.38 -10.36 -1.95
C ASP A 466 17.18 -11.52 -1.34
N ASN A 467 18.30 -11.87 -1.97
CA ASN A 467 19.29 -12.79 -1.41
C ASN A 467 20.63 -12.06 -1.21
N PRO A 468 21.42 -12.42 -0.18
CA PRO A 468 22.75 -11.85 0.07
C PRO A 468 23.82 -12.41 -0.89
N LEU A 469 23.54 -12.37 -2.20
CA LEU A 469 24.40 -12.94 -3.23
C LEU A 469 25.72 -12.18 -3.35
N THR A 470 26.79 -12.89 -3.05
CA THR A 470 28.18 -12.47 -3.32
C THR A 470 28.65 -12.95 -4.69
N TYR A 471 27.99 -13.97 -5.26
CA TYR A 471 28.34 -14.56 -6.55
C TYR A 471 27.12 -15.24 -7.22
N PRO A 472 26.80 -14.94 -8.49
CA PRO A 472 27.41 -13.96 -9.39
C PRO A 472 27.31 -12.51 -8.89
N PRO A 473 28.11 -11.56 -9.44
CA PRO A 473 28.01 -10.16 -9.07
C PRO A 473 26.59 -9.59 -9.23
N PRO A 474 26.15 -8.64 -8.37
CA PRO A 474 24.79 -8.07 -8.43
C PRO A 474 24.38 -7.53 -9.81
N ASP A 475 25.31 -6.94 -10.55
CA ASP A 475 25.08 -6.42 -11.91
C ASP A 475 24.75 -7.51 -12.94
N VAL A 476 25.23 -8.74 -12.72
CA VAL A 476 24.89 -9.91 -13.54
C VAL A 476 23.50 -10.41 -13.15
N CYS A 477 23.22 -10.46 -11.85
CA CYS A 477 21.93 -10.91 -11.32
C CYS A 477 20.76 -10.04 -11.81
N LYS A 478 20.93 -8.72 -11.87
CA LYS A 478 19.92 -7.76 -12.36
C LYS A 478 19.61 -7.85 -13.86
N LYS A 479 20.45 -8.53 -14.65
CA LYS A 479 20.28 -8.65 -16.12
C LYS A 479 19.44 -9.85 -16.54
N GLY A 480 18.91 -10.61 -15.57
CA GLY A 480 18.01 -11.73 -15.80
C GLY A 480 18.69 -13.08 -16.02
N THR A 481 17.86 -14.13 -16.05
CA THR A 481 18.27 -15.54 -15.98
C THR A 481 19.24 -15.97 -17.08
N ALA A 482 19.04 -15.52 -18.32
CA ALA A 482 19.91 -15.88 -19.44
C ALA A 482 21.37 -15.43 -19.22
N VAL A 483 21.56 -14.20 -18.73
CA VAL A 483 22.89 -13.61 -18.49
C VAL A 483 23.58 -14.29 -17.31
N ILE A 484 22.84 -14.61 -16.25
CA ILE A 484 23.33 -15.38 -15.11
C ILE A 484 23.83 -16.76 -15.58
N MET A 485 23.04 -17.46 -16.38
CA MET A 485 23.38 -18.79 -16.88
C MET A 485 24.60 -18.75 -17.81
N ASP A 486 24.74 -17.73 -18.65
CA ASP A 486 25.93 -17.52 -19.47
C ASP A 486 27.19 -17.21 -18.64
N PHE A 487 27.05 -16.39 -17.60
CA PHE A 487 28.14 -16.10 -16.67
C PHE A 487 28.63 -17.37 -15.97
N LEU A 488 27.71 -18.16 -15.39
CA LEU A 488 28.05 -19.42 -14.73
C LEU A 488 28.72 -20.43 -15.69
N ARG A 489 28.28 -20.49 -16.96
CA ARG A 489 28.93 -21.31 -17.99
C ARG A 489 30.37 -20.87 -18.27
N ARG A 490 30.61 -19.56 -18.43
CA ARG A 490 31.95 -19.01 -18.70
C ARG A 490 32.89 -19.27 -17.54
N GLU A 491 32.45 -19.01 -16.32
CA GLU A 491 33.24 -19.18 -15.11
C GLU A 491 33.59 -20.65 -14.87
N LYS A 492 32.63 -21.57 -15.07
CA LYS A 492 32.90 -23.01 -15.09
C LYS A 492 33.97 -23.37 -16.13
N GLY A 493 33.91 -22.79 -17.32
CA GLY A 493 34.93 -22.96 -18.36
C GLY A 493 36.32 -22.45 -17.95
N ILE A 494 36.40 -21.32 -17.24
CA ILE A 494 37.67 -20.75 -16.74
C ILE A 494 38.27 -21.63 -15.65
N GLU A 495 37.47 -22.11 -14.70
CA GLU A 495 37.94 -23.02 -13.65
C GLU A 495 38.41 -24.35 -14.25
N LEU A 496 37.63 -24.90 -15.18
CA LEU A 496 38.01 -26.12 -15.89
C LEU A 496 39.28 -25.92 -16.74
N GLY A 497 39.44 -24.75 -17.38
CA GLY A 497 40.66 -24.41 -18.13
C GLY A 497 41.91 -24.35 -17.25
N LYS A 498 41.80 -23.88 -16.00
CA LYS A 498 42.90 -23.92 -15.02
C LYS A 498 43.26 -25.35 -14.62
N LEU A 499 42.26 -26.19 -14.39
CA LEU A 499 42.46 -27.60 -14.09
C LEU A 499 43.09 -28.34 -15.28
N PHE A 500 42.63 -28.07 -16.49
CA PHE A 500 43.18 -28.64 -17.73
C PHE A 500 44.61 -28.17 -18.00
N PHE A 501 44.94 -26.91 -17.69
CA PHE A 501 46.31 -26.42 -17.77
C PHE A 501 47.23 -27.18 -16.79
N LEU A 502 46.81 -27.35 -15.52
CA LEU A 502 47.56 -28.14 -14.54
C LEU A 502 47.70 -29.61 -14.95
N PHE A 503 46.62 -30.18 -15.50
CA PHE A 503 46.63 -31.53 -16.03
C PHE A 503 47.59 -31.68 -17.21
N SER A 504 47.63 -30.71 -18.14
CA SER A 504 48.49 -30.73 -19.32
C SER A 504 49.98 -30.83 -19.00
N GLN A 505 50.41 -30.34 -17.83
CA GLN A 505 51.80 -30.45 -17.35
C GLN A 505 52.24 -31.91 -17.11
N ASN A 506 51.27 -32.82 -16.97
CA ASN A 506 51.54 -34.24 -16.78
C ASN A 506 51.69 -35.02 -18.09
N VAL A 507 51.44 -34.37 -19.23
CA VAL A 507 51.54 -34.95 -20.57
C VAL A 507 52.96 -34.74 -21.10
N THR A 508 53.64 -35.85 -21.38
CA THR A 508 55.08 -35.87 -21.71
C THR A 508 55.37 -36.53 -23.06
N GLN A 509 54.40 -37.23 -23.64
CA GLN A 509 54.57 -37.97 -24.88
C GLN A 509 53.54 -37.58 -25.95
N ARG A 510 53.95 -37.69 -27.21
CA ARG A 510 53.08 -37.41 -28.37
C ARG A 510 51.81 -38.28 -28.41
N VAL A 511 51.93 -39.56 -28.04
CA VAL A 511 50.80 -40.52 -28.04
C VAL A 511 49.70 -40.08 -27.07
N GLU A 512 50.05 -39.45 -25.96
CA GLU A 512 49.12 -38.94 -24.95
C GLU A 512 48.34 -37.72 -25.49
N VAL A 513 49.00 -36.82 -26.24
CA VAL A 513 48.35 -35.68 -26.90
C VAL A 513 47.39 -36.15 -28.01
N GLU A 514 47.79 -37.16 -28.79
CA GLU A 514 46.96 -37.73 -29.85
C GLU A 514 45.70 -38.43 -29.28
N ALA A 515 45.81 -39.07 -28.12
CA ALA A 515 44.66 -39.62 -27.41
C ALA A 515 43.74 -38.54 -26.84
N LEU A 516 44.30 -37.49 -26.22
CA LEU A 516 43.51 -36.32 -25.78
C LEU A 516 42.79 -35.65 -26.96
N ALA A 517 43.41 -35.60 -28.15
CA ALA A 517 42.80 -35.06 -29.35
C ALA A 517 41.66 -35.94 -29.89
N ALA A 518 41.72 -37.25 -29.64
CA ALA A 518 40.62 -38.17 -29.89
C ALA A 518 39.49 -37.97 -28.89
N VAL A 519 39.79 -37.79 -27.59
CA VAL A 519 38.82 -37.47 -26.52
C VAL A 519 38.05 -36.18 -26.84
N ALA A 520 38.75 -35.15 -27.31
CA ALA A 520 38.19 -33.86 -27.68
C ALA A 520 37.39 -33.87 -29.00
N GLY A 521 37.31 -35.02 -29.69
CA GLY A 521 36.58 -35.14 -30.97
C GLY A 521 37.15 -34.29 -32.11
N LEU A 522 38.46 -34.01 -32.10
CA LEU A 522 39.09 -33.16 -33.11
C LEU A 522 39.23 -33.89 -34.46
N THR A 523 38.85 -33.20 -35.54
CA THR A 523 38.98 -33.69 -36.92
C THR A 523 40.45 -33.80 -37.35
N ALA A 524 40.75 -34.60 -38.39
CA ALA A 524 42.13 -34.81 -38.86
C ALA A 524 42.87 -33.50 -39.20
N ASN A 525 42.17 -32.51 -39.75
CA ASN A 525 42.71 -31.17 -40.05
C ASN A 525 42.97 -30.33 -38.79
N GLU A 526 42.14 -30.45 -37.76
CA GLU A 526 42.35 -29.74 -36.49
C GLU A 526 43.50 -30.33 -35.69
N ARG A 527 43.69 -31.66 -35.77
CA ARG A 527 44.85 -32.33 -35.18
C ARG A 527 46.15 -31.84 -35.82
N THR A 528 46.20 -31.72 -37.15
CA THR A 528 47.39 -31.23 -37.86
C THR A 528 47.69 -29.75 -37.62
N ASN A 529 46.67 -28.91 -37.43
CA ASN A 529 46.86 -27.48 -37.12
C ASN A 529 47.30 -27.21 -35.66
N ILE A 530 46.90 -28.06 -34.70
CA ILE A 530 47.28 -27.89 -33.28
C ILE A 530 48.60 -28.60 -32.96
N LEU A 531 48.87 -29.75 -33.60
CA LEU A 531 50.12 -30.50 -33.50
C LEU A 531 51.17 -29.90 -34.46
N GLY A 532 51.61 -28.67 -34.19
CA GLY A 532 52.68 -27.99 -34.93
C GLY A 532 54.08 -28.59 -34.68
N LYS A 533 55.10 -28.11 -35.41
CA LYS A 533 56.51 -28.57 -35.35
C LYS A 533 57.22 -28.38 -33.98
N ASP A 534 56.59 -27.77 -33.00
CA ASP A 534 57.17 -27.55 -31.67
C ASP A 534 57.07 -28.80 -30.78
N ILE A 535 58.19 -29.16 -30.13
CA ILE A 535 58.35 -30.39 -29.32
C ILE A 535 57.67 -30.28 -27.92
N ASN A 536 56.93 -29.20 -27.65
CA ASN A 536 56.30 -28.97 -26.35
C ASN A 536 54.91 -29.64 -26.25
N TRP A 537 54.89 -30.91 -25.84
CA TRP A 537 53.68 -31.73 -25.70
C TRP A 537 52.69 -31.18 -24.67
N THR A 538 53.17 -30.54 -23.61
CA THR A 538 52.33 -29.87 -22.60
C THR A 538 51.50 -28.75 -23.21
N CYS A 539 52.11 -27.89 -24.03
CA CYS A 539 51.39 -26.82 -24.73
C CYS A 539 50.34 -27.38 -25.71
N GLN A 540 50.68 -28.44 -26.44
CA GLN A 540 49.76 -29.07 -27.37
C GLN A 540 48.57 -29.74 -26.65
N ALA A 541 48.81 -30.43 -25.53
CA ALA A 541 47.76 -31.01 -24.70
C ALA A 541 46.82 -29.94 -24.13
N ASN A 542 47.36 -28.81 -23.66
CA ASN A 542 46.54 -27.71 -23.17
C ASN A 542 45.64 -27.13 -24.27
N ASN A 543 46.17 -26.94 -25.48
CA ASN A 543 45.39 -26.42 -26.62
C ASN A 543 44.26 -27.37 -27.04
N VAL A 544 44.52 -28.68 -27.02
CA VAL A 544 43.51 -29.71 -27.28
C VAL A 544 42.39 -29.66 -26.24
N LEU A 545 42.75 -29.58 -24.96
CA LEU A 545 41.80 -29.53 -23.85
C LEU A 545 40.99 -28.23 -23.82
N LEU A 546 41.59 -27.08 -24.14
CA LEU A 546 40.87 -25.81 -24.29
C LEU A 546 39.86 -25.87 -25.45
N LYS A 547 40.24 -26.49 -26.57
CA LYS A 547 39.32 -26.67 -27.70
C LYS A 547 38.20 -27.68 -27.40
N TRP A 548 38.43 -28.60 -26.48
CA TRP A 548 37.38 -29.49 -25.97
C TRP A 548 36.33 -28.74 -25.16
N ILE A 549 36.74 -27.77 -24.31
CA ILE A 549 35.81 -26.88 -23.59
C ILE A 549 34.92 -26.10 -24.57
N GLU A 550 35.46 -25.67 -25.71
CA GLU A 550 34.70 -24.94 -26.74
C GLU A 550 33.68 -25.81 -27.49
N LYS A 551 33.99 -27.10 -27.70
CA LYS A 551 33.14 -28.02 -28.49
C LYS A 551 32.13 -28.83 -27.68
N ASP A 552 32.45 -29.17 -26.45
CA ASP A 552 31.67 -30.07 -25.62
C ASP A 552 31.17 -29.37 -24.36
N ARG A 553 29.86 -29.07 -24.30
CA ARG A 553 29.22 -28.41 -23.16
C ARG A 553 29.25 -29.26 -21.88
N GLU A 554 29.56 -30.55 -21.99
CA GLU A 554 29.71 -31.48 -20.88
C GLU A 554 31.18 -31.75 -20.52
N ALA A 555 32.15 -31.00 -21.06
CA ALA A 555 33.54 -31.12 -20.66
C ALA A 555 33.67 -31.00 -19.12
N SER A 556 34.32 -31.99 -18.51
CA SER A 556 34.57 -32.07 -17.06
C SER A 556 35.80 -32.95 -16.79
N MET A 557 36.34 -32.87 -15.58
CA MET A 557 37.41 -33.76 -15.12
C MET A 557 36.93 -35.22 -15.05
N ASP A 558 35.72 -35.48 -14.56
CA ASP A 558 35.12 -36.83 -14.55
C ASP A 558 35.04 -37.46 -15.94
N LYS A 559 34.63 -36.66 -16.94
CA LYS A 559 34.51 -37.12 -18.34
C LYS A 559 35.89 -37.39 -18.91
N LEU A 560 36.88 -36.55 -18.59
CA LEU A 560 38.27 -36.73 -19.01
C LEU A 560 38.86 -38.02 -18.44
N GLN A 561 38.67 -38.24 -17.14
CA GLN A 561 39.12 -39.44 -16.44
C GLN A 561 38.55 -40.70 -17.07
N ARG A 562 37.22 -40.76 -17.24
CA ARG A 562 36.53 -41.92 -17.81
C ARG A 562 37.09 -42.28 -19.19
N VAL A 563 37.20 -41.29 -20.08
CA VAL A 563 37.69 -41.52 -21.44
C VAL A 563 39.17 -41.89 -21.46
N LEU A 564 40.00 -41.33 -20.58
CA LEU A 564 41.40 -41.74 -20.44
C LEU A 564 41.54 -43.20 -19.98
N ARG A 565 40.68 -43.66 -19.06
CA ARG A 565 40.63 -45.07 -18.63
C ARG A 565 40.20 -45.99 -19.78
N GLU A 566 39.18 -45.60 -20.55
CA GLU A 566 38.73 -46.32 -21.75
C GLU A 566 39.82 -46.42 -22.83
N CYS A 567 40.67 -45.40 -22.96
CA CYS A 567 41.80 -45.38 -23.89
C CYS A 567 43.06 -46.11 -23.36
N GLY A 568 42.98 -46.79 -22.21
CA GLY A 568 44.10 -47.53 -21.61
C GLY A 568 45.15 -46.65 -20.91
N MET A 569 44.89 -45.34 -20.74
CA MET A 569 45.82 -44.37 -20.16
C MET A 569 45.62 -44.21 -18.64
N ASN A 570 45.65 -45.34 -17.93
CA ASN A 570 45.33 -45.40 -16.50
C ASN A 570 46.21 -44.49 -15.63
N GLN A 571 47.51 -44.36 -15.97
CA GLN A 571 48.42 -43.48 -15.23
C GLN A 571 48.09 -41.98 -15.38
N LEU A 572 47.57 -41.55 -16.54
CA LEU A 572 47.11 -40.18 -16.76
C LEU A 572 45.74 -39.96 -16.11
N ALA A 573 44.84 -40.93 -16.19
CA ALA A 573 43.57 -40.89 -15.45
C ALA A 573 43.79 -40.75 -13.94
N ASP A 574 44.71 -41.52 -13.35
CA ASP A 574 45.04 -41.42 -11.92
C ASP A 574 45.69 -40.07 -11.56
N LYS A 575 46.35 -39.39 -12.51
CA LYS A 575 46.86 -38.01 -12.30
C LYS A 575 45.75 -36.97 -12.42
N ALA A 576 44.74 -37.19 -13.26
CA ALA A 576 43.53 -36.37 -13.29
C ALA A 576 42.79 -36.46 -11.95
N ASP A 577 42.65 -37.68 -11.39
CA ASP A 577 42.05 -37.92 -10.07
C ASP A 577 42.77 -37.17 -8.95
N ARG A 578 44.10 -37.15 -8.99
CA ARG A 578 44.91 -36.44 -7.98
C ARG A 578 44.76 -34.92 -8.06
N LEU A 579 44.50 -34.36 -9.24
CA LEU A 579 44.29 -32.93 -9.44
C LEU A 579 42.91 -32.49 -8.98
N GLU A 580 41.90 -33.35 -9.13
CA GLU A 580 40.56 -33.14 -8.57
C GLU A 580 40.56 -33.27 -7.04
N ALA A 581 41.38 -34.18 -6.49
CA ALA A 581 41.54 -34.38 -5.05
C ALA A 581 42.33 -33.26 -4.32
N GLN A 582 42.95 -32.30 -5.02
CA GLN A 582 43.63 -31.15 -4.42
C GLN A 582 42.75 -29.89 -4.51
N PRO A 583 42.09 -29.45 -3.42
CA PRO A 583 41.33 -28.21 -3.44
C PRO A 583 42.29 -27.02 -3.56
N VAL A 584 42.09 -26.18 -4.58
CA VAL A 584 42.71 -24.86 -4.68
C VAL A 584 42.27 -24.04 -3.46
N LYS A 585 43.15 -23.88 -2.47
CA LYS A 585 42.97 -22.88 -1.41
C LYS A 585 42.94 -21.47 -2.03
N ARG A 586 41.82 -20.78 -1.90
CA ARG A 586 41.66 -19.31 -2.05
C ARG A 586 41.25 -18.72 -0.69
N PRO A 587 41.47 -17.41 -0.44
CA PRO A 587 41.95 -16.85 0.82
C PRO A 587 41.17 -17.27 2.06
N ALA A 588 41.89 -17.39 3.16
CA ALA A 588 41.44 -17.89 4.44
C ALA A 588 40.12 -17.27 4.93
N ASP A 589 39.04 -18.06 4.84
CA ASP A 589 38.13 -18.24 5.96
C ASP A 589 38.95 -18.82 7.11
N THR A 590 39.21 -18.02 8.14
CA THR A 590 39.67 -18.53 9.43
C THR A 590 38.51 -19.18 10.15
N SER A 591 38.17 -20.42 9.78
CA SER A 591 37.47 -21.32 10.68
C SER A 591 37.75 -22.78 10.35
N GLY A 592 38.23 -23.51 11.36
CA GLY A 592 38.55 -24.93 11.32
C GLY A 592 39.98 -25.16 11.81
N ARG A 593 40.24 -25.82 12.93
CA ARG A 593 39.67 -27.09 13.44
C ARG A 593 40.45 -27.45 14.74
N PRO A 594 40.26 -28.61 15.40
CA PRO A 594 39.08 -29.47 15.64
C PRO A 594 38.98 -29.85 17.14
N PRO A 595 38.16 -30.85 17.53
CA PRO A 595 38.71 -31.84 18.47
C PRO A 595 38.46 -33.28 18.04
N ALA A 596 39.43 -34.16 18.35
CA ALA A 596 39.23 -35.60 18.31
C ALA A 596 40.01 -36.30 19.43
N LYS A 597 39.24 -37.07 20.22
CA LYS A 597 39.56 -38.32 20.94
C LYS A 597 40.14 -38.28 22.37
N ARG A 598 39.22 -38.49 23.34
CA ARG A 598 39.02 -39.65 24.29
C ARG A 598 40.17 -40.08 25.25
N PRO A 599 39.94 -40.89 26.33
CA PRO A 599 38.70 -41.46 26.93
C PRO A 599 38.62 -41.45 28.51
N ALA A 600 37.51 -42.02 29.06
CA ALA A 600 37.33 -42.65 30.40
C ALA A 600 37.24 -41.70 31.62
N ALA A 601 36.49 -41.92 32.71
CA ALA A 601 35.51 -42.93 33.18
C ALA A 601 34.77 -42.39 34.43
N GLY A 602 33.66 -43.04 34.84
CA GLY A 602 32.99 -42.90 36.16
C GLY A 602 32.05 -41.69 36.24
N GLY A 603 30.76 -41.80 36.54
CA GLY A 603 30.12 -42.52 37.65
C GLY A 603 29.22 -41.48 38.35
N SER A 604 27.90 -41.53 38.16
CA SER A 604 26.92 -41.88 39.19
C SER A 604 26.31 -40.68 39.91
N SER A 605 24.97 -40.68 39.93
CA SER A 605 24.04 -40.25 41.00
C SER A 605 24.01 -38.80 41.47
N GLY A 606 22.79 -38.27 41.60
CA GLY A 606 22.48 -37.32 42.67
C GLY A 606 21.46 -36.26 42.30
N GLU A 607 20.25 -36.47 42.79
CA GLU A 607 19.12 -35.53 42.92
C GLU A 607 19.51 -34.16 43.51
N GLY A 608 18.62 -33.17 43.34
CA GLY A 608 18.42 -32.14 44.38
C GLY A 608 18.29 -30.71 43.90
N HIS A 609 17.22 -30.07 44.36
CA HIS A 609 16.74 -28.73 44.04
C HIS A 609 17.55 -27.55 44.60
N GLN A 610 17.24 -26.38 44.02
CA GLN A 610 17.01 -25.06 44.66
C GLN A 610 18.18 -24.11 44.99
N GLU A 611 18.03 -22.91 44.39
CA GLU A 611 18.12 -21.55 44.95
C GLU A 611 19.42 -20.95 45.52
N ASP A 612 19.75 -19.80 44.89
CA ASP A 612 20.15 -18.49 45.44
C ASP A 612 21.48 -18.24 46.18
N LYS A 613 22.22 -17.29 45.57
CA LYS A 613 22.88 -16.10 46.14
C LYS A 613 24.27 -16.15 46.83
N LEU A 614 25.07 -15.20 46.32
CA LEU A 614 26.02 -14.29 46.98
C LEU A 614 27.43 -14.79 47.39
N ALA A 615 28.39 -14.31 46.60
CA ALA A 615 29.65 -13.63 46.96
C ALA A 615 30.57 -14.22 48.03
N GLN A 616 31.87 -14.40 47.71
CA GLN A 616 32.93 -13.47 48.16
C GLN A 616 34.37 -13.90 47.80
N LEU A 617 35.22 -12.86 47.68
CA LEU A 617 36.67 -12.77 47.96
C LEU A 617 37.63 -13.30 46.87
N ARG A 618 38.26 -12.40 46.09
CA ARG A 618 39.40 -11.50 46.39
C ARG A 618 40.76 -12.17 46.20
N GLY A 619 41.55 -11.57 45.30
CA GLY A 619 42.84 -11.01 45.72
C GLY A 619 44.10 -11.48 44.98
N GLY A 620 44.56 -10.63 44.05
CA GLY A 620 45.94 -10.12 44.09
C GLY A 620 46.94 -10.67 43.07
N GLN A 621 47.41 -9.83 42.14
CA GLN A 621 48.66 -9.09 42.35
C GLN A 621 48.83 -7.94 41.33
N LYS A 622 49.32 -6.81 41.85
CA LYS A 622 49.68 -5.56 41.17
C LYS A 622 51.14 -5.57 40.73
N SER A 623 51.46 -4.79 39.69
CA SER A 623 52.66 -3.92 39.62
C SER A 623 52.31 -2.75 38.69
N ARG A 624 52.11 -1.52 39.21
CA ARG A 624 53.06 -0.44 39.53
C ARG A 624 53.41 0.48 38.33
N SER A 625 52.62 1.55 38.23
CA SER A 625 52.95 2.96 37.93
C SER A 625 54.10 3.28 36.97
N GLN A 626 53.78 3.98 35.88
CA GLN A 626 54.30 5.34 35.64
C GLN A 626 53.56 6.04 34.48
N ASP A 627 53.46 7.36 34.65
CA ASP A 627 53.06 8.43 33.74
C ASP A 627 51.58 8.68 33.46
N GLY A 628 51.14 9.83 33.97
CA GLY A 628 49.82 10.38 33.81
C GLY A 628 49.60 11.00 32.43
N ALA A 629 48.44 10.70 31.89
CA ALA A 629 47.64 11.61 31.09
C ALA A 629 46.18 11.31 31.44
N GLU A 630 45.45 12.31 31.92
CA GLU A 630 43.99 12.24 31.99
C GLU A 630 43.48 11.98 30.58
N HIS A 631 42.93 10.78 30.35
CA HIS A 631 42.16 10.52 29.14
C HIS A 631 40.75 11.10 29.37
N PRO A 632 40.24 11.95 28.47
CA PRO A 632 38.93 12.56 28.65
C PRO A 632 37.85 11.48 28.70
N GLU A 633 36.95 11.54 29.69
CA GLU A 633 35.74 10.70 29.69
C GLU A 633 34.97 10.98 28.39
N VAL A 634 34.89 9.98 27.51
CA VAL A 634 34.23 10.14 26.21
C VAL A 634 32.72 10.02 26.42
N THR A 635 31.99 11.12 26.28
CA THR A 635 30.53 11.15 26.40
C THR A 635 29.87 10.31 25.28
N SER A 636 29.08 9.32 25.67
CA SER A 636 28.32 8.45 24.77
C SER A 636 26.89 8.96 24.58
N VAL A 637 26.47 9.13 23.32
CA VAL A 637 25.15 9.64 22.95
C VAL A 637 24.42 8.65 22.06
N LEU A 638 23.18 8.31 22.39
CA LEU A 638 22.31 7.47 21.56
C LEU A 638 21.27 8.31 20.83
N MET A 639 21.30 8.29 19.49
CA MET A 639 20.27 8.84 18.61
C MET A 639 19.24 7.76 18.30
N VAL A 640 18.04 7.85 18.88
CA VAL A 640 16.97 6.88 18.64
C VAL A 640 16.24 7.24 17.35
N ASN A 641 16.53 6.51 16.28
CA ASN A 641 15.92 6.69 14.97
C ASN A 641 15.25 5.40 14.47
N ASN A 642 14.22 5.58 13.65
CA ASN A 642 13.63 4.47 12.89
C ASN A 642 14.48 4.12 11.66
N GLU A 643 15.20 5.10 11.11
CA GLU A 643 16.00 5.01 9.88
C GLU A 643 17.24 5.88 10.04
N TYR A 644 18.32 5.55 9.33
CA TYR A 644 19.57 6.31 9.32
C TYR A 644 20.14 6.31 7.91
N GLY A 645 20.54 7.47 7.37
CA GLY A 645 21.18 7.58 6.05
C GLY A 645 20.50 8.55 5.08
N GLU A 646 20.97 8.59 3.84
CA GLU A 646 20.51 9.55 2.80
C GLU A 646 19.27 9.08 2.04
N SER A 647 18.97 7.79 2.09
CA SER A 647 18.05 7.12 1.17
C SER A 647 16.57 7.39 1.50
N HIS A 648 16.23 7.63 2.77
CA HIS A 648 14.84 7.77 3.20
C HIS A 648 14.67 8.82 4.33
N ARG A 649 13.76 9.78 4.11
CA ARG A 649 13.13 10.69 5.10
C ARG A 649 13.90 11.96 5.57
N GLY A 650 13.21 12.81 6.34
CA GLY A 650 13.48 14.26 6.53
C GLY A 650 13.61 14.71 7.97
N SER A 651 13.05 13.94 8.92
CA SER A 651 13.63 13.87 10.26
C SER A 651 15.04 13.26 10.17
N SER A 652 15.24 12.19 9.38
CA SER A 652 16.54 11.54 9.14
C SER A 652 17.68 12.53 8.78
N THR A 653 17.42 13.54 7.94
CA THR A 653 18.43 14.55 7.59
C THR A 653 18.86 15.41 8.77
N THR A 654 17.93 15.89 9.59
CA THR A 654 18.25 16.63 10.82
C THR A 654 18.93 15.71 11.83
N ASN A 655 18.51 14.45 11.93
CA ASN A 655 19.07 13.47 12.86
C ASN A 655 20.51 13.14 12.51
N ARG A 656 20.79 12.96 11.22
CA ARG A 656 22.14 12.75 10.70
C ARG A 656 23.02 13.98 10.93
N GLN A 657 22.51 15.19 10.68
CA GLN A 657 23.26 16.43 10.97
C GLN A 657 23.60 16.58 12.46
N VAL A 658 22.63 16.31 13.34
CA VAL A 658 22.85 16.33 14.79
C VAL A 658 23.87 15.27 15.20
N ALA A 659 23.77 14.05 14.66
CA ALA A 659 24.72 12.98 14.93
C ALA A 659 26.16 13.35 14.49
N GLN A 660 26.31 13.87 13.26
CA GLN A 660 27.59 14.36 12.74
C GLN A 660 28.15 15.50 13.60
N PHE A 661 27.30 16.45 14.02
CA PHE A 661 27.71 17.58 14.83
C PHE A 661 28.22 17.14 16.21
N LEU A 662 27.52 16.21 16.87
CA LEU A 662 27.93 15.65 18.16
C LEU A 662 29.24 14.85 18.04
N GLN A 663 29.35 14.04 16.98
CA GLN A 663 30.55 13.25 16.69
C GLN A 663 31.78 14.14 16.47
N GLN A 664 31.64 15.22 15.69
CA GLN A 664 32.73 16.18 15.42
C GLN A 664 33.19 16.92 16.67
N ARG A 665 32.38 16.93 17.74
CA ARG A 665 32.70 17.55 19.03
C ARG A 665 33.20 16.56 20.08
N GLY A 666 33.48 15.32 19.67
CA GLY A 666 34.16 14.32 20.50
C GLY A 666 33.22 13.35 21.22
N ALA A 667 31.92 13.33 20.88
CA ALA A 667 31.00 12.31 21.38
C ALA A 667 31.20 10.97 20.66
N THR A 668 31.08 9.87 21.39
CA THR A 668 30.82 8.57 20.76
C THR A 668 29.33 8.50 20.45
N VAL A 669 28.97 8.61 19.17
CA VAL A 669 27.57 8.66 18.75
C VAL A 669 27.12 7.28 18.29
N HIS A 670 26.08 6.77 18.95
CA HIS A 670 25.33 5.59 18.58
C HIS A 670 24.03 6.02 17.91
N ALA A 671 23.55 5.27 16.92
CA ALA A 671 22.25 5.51 16.32
C ALA A 671 21.51 4.19 16.15
N THR A 672 20.19 4.18 16.37
CA THR A 672 19.35 3.03 16.00
C THR A 672 18.82 3.19 14.58
N ALA A 673 18.53 2.09 13.92
CA ALA A 673 17.66 2.05 12.75
C ALA A 673 16.94 0.71 12.71
N LEU A 674 15.67 0.70 12.28
CA LEU A 674 14.87 -0.51 12.12
C LEU A 674 15.47 -1.41 11.02
N GLN A 675 15.98 -0.78 9.97
CA GLN A 675 16.67 -1.39 8.84
C GLN A 675 17.73 -0.41 8.29
N ALA A 676 18.75 -0.92 7.61
CA ALA A 676 19.76 -0.08 6.96
C ALA A 676 20.30 -0.75 5.70
N SER A 677 20.30 -0.01 4.59
CA SER A 677 20.97 -0.39 3.35
C SER A 677 22.51 -0.34 3.49
N GLU A 678 23.24 -0.86 2.51
CA GLU A 678 24.70 -0.74 2.50
C GLU A 678 25.17 0.72 2.40
N ASP A 679 24.40 1.58 1.72
CA ASP A 679 24.67 3.01 1.65
C ASP A 679 24.43 3.69 3.00
N ASP A 680 23.40 3.27 3.74
CA ASP A 680 23.12 3.78 5.09
C ASP A 680 24.22 3.39 6.09
N LYS A 681 24.70 2.14 6.02
CA LYS A 681 25.85 1.67 6.82
C LYS A 681 27.13 2.39 6.44
N LYS A 682 27.33 2.67 5.15
CA LYS A 682 28.46 3.46 4.66
C LYS A 682 28.38 4.91 5.17
N CYS A 683 27.22 5.53 5.11
CA CYS A 683 26.99 6.87 5.67
C CYS A 683 27.28 6.90 7.16
N ALA A 684 26.79 5.92 7.94
CA ALA A 684 27.07 5.84 9.37
C ALA A 684 28.58 5.73 9.65
N LYS A 685 29.28 4.91 8.87
CA LYS A 685 30.73 4.76 8.96
C LYS A 685 31.48 6.04 8.60
N GLU A 686 31.07 6.74 7.53
CA GLU A 686 31.65 8.02 7.10
C GLU A 686 31.41 9.13 8.12
N ASP A 687 30.25 9.11 8.79
CA ASP A 687 29.87 10.07 9.83
C ASP A 687 30.50 9.74 11.19
N GLY A 688 31.17 8.59 11.32
CA GLY A 688 31.73 8.12 12.59
C GLY A 688 30.67 7.70 13.62
N VAL A 689 29.48 7.30 13.16
CA VAL A 689 28.34 6.87 13.96
C VAL A 689 28.26 5.35 14.03
N ILE A 690 28.07 4.81 15.23
CA ILE A 690 27.90 3.37 15.47
C ILE A 690 26.41 3.05 15.29
N LEU A 691 26.09 2.37 14.19
CA LEU A 691 24.72 2.01 13.85
C LEU A 691 24.30 0.69 14.49
N HIS A 692 23.21 0.72 15.25
CA HIS A 692 22.58 -0.42 15.91
C HIS A 692 21.35 -0.87 15.16
N LEU A 693 21.33 -2.12 14.74
CA LEU A 693 20.22 -2.74 14.02
C LEU A 693 19.56 -3.81 14.90
N PRO A 694 18.24 -4.04 14.74
CA PRO A 694 17.52 -4.99 15.55
C PRO A 694 17.96 -6.42 15.23
N VAL A 695 18.31 -7.15 16.27
CA VAL A 695 18.46 -8.60 16.26
C VAL A 695 17.07 -9.22 16.11
N ARG A 696 16.89 -9.90 14.98
CA ARG A 696 15.65 -10.62 14.69
C ARG A 696 15.75 -12.01 15.29
N HIS A 697 14.94 -12.28 16.30
CA HIS A 697 14.81 -13.65 16.80
C HIS A 697 14.22 -14.52 15.69
N PRO A 698 14.73 -15.73 15.43
CA PRO A 698 14.24 -16.62 14.36
C PRO A 698 12.76 -17.02 14.45
N ARG A 699 12.02 -16.59 15.46
CA ARG A 699 10.58 -16.89 15.68
C ARG A 699 9.67 -15.67 15.54
N ASP A 700 10.24 -14.47 15.40
CA ASP A 700 9.46 -13.24 15.20
C ASP A 700 9.67 -12.77 13.76
N LEU A 701 8.69 -13.03 12.89
CA LEU A 701 8.73 -12.68 11.47
C LEU A 701 8.35 -11.23 11.20
N ARG A 702 7.82 -10.51 12.19
CA ARG A 702 7.37 -9.13 11.97
C ARG A 702 8.54 -8.30 11.40
N PRO A 703 8.30 -7.47 10.37
CA PRO A 703 9.29 -6.49 9.93
C PRO A 703 9.69 -5.63 11.14
N PRO A 704 10.97 -5.23 11.28
CA PRO A 704 11.37 -4.37 12.38
C PRO A 704 10.48 -3.13 12.40
N CYS A 705 9.79 -2.92 13.50
CA CYS A 705 8.81 -1.86 13.66
C CYS A 705 9.20 -0.95 14.83
N PRO A 706 8.69 0.30 14.90
CA PRO A 706 8.97 1.22 15.99
C PRO A 706 8.68 0.64 17.37
N ASP A 707 7.66 -0.21 17.51
CA ASP A 707 7.31 -0.89 18.76
C ASP A 707 8.45 -1.74 19.32
N TRP A 708 9.35 -2.27 18.48
CA TRP A 708 10.51 -3.02 18.96
C TRP A 708 11.54 -2.13 19.65
N LEU A 709 11.69 -0.88 19.20
CA LEU A 709 12.51 0.12 19.88
C LEU A 709 11.84 0.58 21.18
N THR A 710 10.51 0.68 21.19
CA THR A 710 9.77 1.13 22.37
C THR A 710 9.68 0.07 23.45
N PHE A 711 9.25 -1.16 23.13
CA PHE A 711 8.88 -2.16 24.12
C PHE A 711 9.87 -3.33 24.22
N ASP A 712 10.64 -3.62 23.18
CA ASP A 712 11.48 -4.82 23.10
C ASP A 712 12.99 -4.53 22.97
N HIS A 713 13.43 -3.28 23.19
CA HIS A 713 14.79 -2.85 22.83
C HIS A 713 15.89 -3.59 23.59
N ILE A 714 15.64 -4.03 24.82
CA ILE A 714 16.59 -4.84 25.62
C ILE A 714 16.96 -6.15 24.90
N ILE A 715 15.98 -6.78 24.24
CA ILE A 715 16.16 -8.07 23.57
C ILE A 715 16.57 -7.86 22.12
N ARG A 716 16.00 -6.84 21.47
CA ARG A 716 16.16 -6.58 20.05
C ARG A 716 17.39 -5.76 19.72
N TYR A 717 17.88 -4.93 20.62
CA TYR A 717 19.09 -4.13 20.41
C TYR A 717 20.10 -4.37 21.54
N PRO A 718 20.58 -5.62 21.71
CA PRO A 718 21.46 -5.98 22.82
C PRO A 718 22.82 -5.27 22.76
N ASP A 719 23.19 -4.76 21.59
CA ASP A 719 24.46 -4.08 21.36
C ASP A 719 24.45 -2.58 21.74
N ILE A 720 23.29 -2.04 22.16
CA ILE A 720 23.22 -0.67 22.70
C ILE A 720 24.04 -0.62 24.00
N PRO A 721 25.04 0.28 24.12
CA PRO A 721 25.86 0.38 25.31
C PRO A 721 25.05 0.69 26.57
N GLN A 722 25.48 0.17 27.71
CA GLN A 722 24.82 0.42 29.01
C GLN A 722 25.31 1.70 29.69
N ASP A 723 26.38 2.32 29.21
CA ASP A 723 27.03 3.50 29.78
C ASP A 723 26.67 4.81 29.07
N LEU A 724 25.46 4.89 28.48
CA LEU A 724 24.95 6.07 27.78
C LEU A 724 24.82 7.27 28.72
N LYS A 725 25.30 8.44 28.27
CA LYS A 725 25.19 9.71 29.00
C LYS A 725 24.02 10.57 28.53
N CYS A 726 23.62 10.42 27.26
CA CYS A 726 22.52 11.16 26.67
C CYS A 726 21.77 10.29 25.65
N ILE A 727 20.44 10.36 25.66
CA ILE A 727 19.55 9.67 24.72
C ILE A 727 18.72 10.75 24.02
N VAL A 728 18.74 10.75 22.70
CA VAL A 728 18.07 11.74 21.85
C VAL A 728 16.95 11.05 21.08
N GLY A 729 15.70 11.49 21.31
CA GLY A 729 14.50 11.02 20.61
C GLY A 729 13.78 12.13 19.85
N HIS A 730 12.78 11.76 19.05
CA HIS A 730 11.98 12.70 18.26
C HIS A 730 10.50 12.60 18.62
N ALA A 731 9.90 13.74 18.93
CA ALA A 731 8.50 13.84 19.34
C ALA A 731 7.57 13.14 18.34
N ASN A 732 6.70 12.25 18.83
CA ASN A 732 5.74 11.49 18.04
C ASN A 732 6.35 10.58 16.94
N VAL A 733 7.65 10.30 17.00
CA VAL A 733 8.34 9.39 16.07
C VAL A 733 9.14 8.33 16.81
N THR A 734 10.00 8.75 17.74
CA THR A 734 10.85 7.87 18.56
C THR A 734 10.90 8.29 20.03
N SER A 735 10.12 9.28 20.45
CA SER A 735 10.15 9.82 21.81
C SER A 735 9.74 8.81 22.87
N GLY A 736 8.67 8.02 22.65
CA GLY A 736 8.32 6.89 23.52
C GLY A 736 9.43 5.83 23.61
N ALA A 737 10.13 5.56 22.51
CA ALA A 737 11.27 4.63 22.52
C ALA A 737 12.48 5.19 23.27
N ALA A 738 12.82 6.47 23.07
CA ALA A 738 13.90 7.12 23.79
C ALA A 738 13.65 7.14 25.30
N LYS A 739 12.42 7.44 25.71
CA LYS A 739 11.99 7.40 27.11
C LYS A 739 12.07 5.98 27.69
N SER A 740 11.54 5.00 26.97
CA SER A 740 11.61 3.59 27.39
C SER A 740 13.05 3.09 27.52
N ILE A 741 13.94 3.46 26.60
CA ILE A 741 15.37 3.10 26.68
C ILE A 741 16.02 3.77 27.90
N GLN A 742 15.71 5.04 28.18
CA GLN A 742 16.20 5.74 29.38
C GLN A 742 15.75 5.01 30.67
N GLU A 743 14.45 4.72 30.78
CA GLU A 743 13.84 4.05 31.94
C GLU A 743 14.45 2.65 32.19
N ASN A 744 14.80 1.92 31.13
CA ASN A 744 15.31 0.55 31.23
C ASN A 744 16.85 0.44 31.33
N HIS A 745 17.61 1.39 30.76
CA HIS A 745 19.08 1.31 30.72
C HIS A 745 19.78 2.16 31.79
N ARG A 746 19.20 3.27 32.27
CA ARG A 746 19.63 4.06 33.45
C ARG A 746 18.80 5.35 33.58
N GLU A 747 18.18 5.59 34.74
CA GLU A 747 17.59 6.91 35.09
C GLU A 747 18.63 8.06 35.06
N GLU A 748 19.93 7.77 35.08
CA GLU A 748 21.00 8.77 35.07
C GLU A 748 21.35 9.34 33.68
N ALA A 749 20.88 8.72 32.58
CA ALA A 749 21.12 9.23 31.24
C ALA A 749 20.15 10.38 30.93
N LYS A 750 20.64 11.48 30.35
CA LYS A 750 19.78 12.61 30.00
C LYS A 750 18.88 12.28 28.80
N LEU A 751 17.58 12.53 28.91
CA LEU A 751 16.61 12.41 27.82
C LEU A 751 16.42 13.75 27.11
N VAL A 752 16.73 13.78 25.82
CA VAL A 752 16.60 14.95 24.96
C VAL A 752 15.59 14.65 23.85
N ILE A 753 14.55 15.46 23.70
CA ILE A 753 13.52 15.27 22.68
C ILE A 753 13.54 16.41 21.65
N PHE A 754 13.62 16.07 20.37
CA PHE A 754 13.47 17.01 19.27
C PHE A 754 12.03 17.08 18.78
N ASN A 755 11.46 18.28 18.79
CA ASN A 755 10.13 18.55 18.28
C ASN A 755 10.20 19.27 16.93
N HIS A 756 9.51 18.73 15.93
CA HIS A 756 9.59 19.18 14.54
C HIS A 756 8.23 19.45 13.90
N ASP A 757 7.15 19.21 14.64
CA ASP A 757 5.80 19.14 14.07
C ASP A 757 4.80 19.96 14.89
N ILE A 758 3.83 20.58 14.22
CA ILE A 758 2.66 21.22 14.84
C ILE A 758 1.44 20.44 14.32
N PRO A 759 0.91 19.48 15.11
CA PRO A 759 -0.12 18.54 14.64
C PRO A 759 -1.36 19.23 14.04
N GLU A 760 -1.76 20.37 14.58
CA GLU A 760 -2.91 21.16 14.11
C GLU A 760 -2.67 21.77 12.72
N GLU A 761 -1.42 22.02 12.35
CA GLU A 761 -1.04 22.55 11.04
C GLU A 761 -0.74 21.43 10.03
N THR A 762 -0.22 20.28 10.48
CA THR A 762 0.23 19.21 9.58
C THR A 762 -0.79 18.08 9.40
N GLU A 763 -1.62 17.77 10.40
CA GLU A 763 -2.67 16.76 10.29
C GLU A 763 -3.85 17.25 9.46
N TYR A 764 -4.02 18.57 9.25
CA TYR A 764 -5.04 19.15 8.37
C TYR A 764 -4.95 18.70 6.90
N TYR A 765 -3.81 18.13 6.47
CA TYR A 765 -3.55 17.76 5.07
C TYR A 765 -3.59 16.23 4.77
N LYS A 766 -4.02 15.37 5.71
CA LYS A 766 -4.08 13.90 5.58
C LYS A 766 -5.50 13.22 5.60
N GLY A 767 -6.47 13.60 4.77
CA GLY A 767 -7.82 12.93 4.73
C GLY A 767 -8.96 13.47 5.64
N ALA A 768 -10.11 12.80 5.79
CA ALA A 768 -11.35 13.42 6.35
C ALA A 768 -11.56 13.36 7.89
N GLU A 769 -10.69 12.73 8.68
CA GLU A 769 -10.87 12.57 10.15
C GLU A 769 -9.98 13.54 10.95
N LYS A 770 -10.37 14.82 11.12
CA LYS A 770 -9.37 15.91 11.34
C LYS A 770 -9.53 16.88 12.52
N ALA A 771 -9.98 16.41 13.67
CA ALA A 771 -9.76 17.16 14.93
C ALA A 771 -9.25 16.26 16.06
N LEU A 772 -9.84 15.07 16.20
CA LEU A 772 -9.40 14.06 17.17
C LEU A 772 -7.97 13.58 16.93
N ALA A 773 -7.54 13.42 15.67
CA ALA A 773 -6.18 12.96 15.35
C ALA A 773 -5.09 13.98 15.72
N ALA A 774 -5.33 15.28 15.46
CA ALA A 774 -4.42 16.36 15.83
C ALA A 774 -4.33 16.52 17.35
N GLY A 775 -5.49 16.50 18.05
CA GLY A 775 -5.56 16.56 19.50
C GLY A 775 -4.80 15.41 20.17
N LYS A 776 -5.07 14.16 19.73
CA LYS A 776 -4.38 12.97 20.23
C LYS A 776 -2.87 13.04 20.02
N LYS A 777 -2.42 13.44 18.82
CA LYS A 777 -0.99 13.58 18.52
C LYS A 777 -0.32 14.66 19.37
N THR A 778 -1.01 15.77 19.64
CA THR A 778 -0.51 16.80 20.57
C THR A 778 -0.43 16.26 22.00
N GLU A 779 -1.41 15.49 22.46
CA GLU A 779 -1.39 14.83 23.77
C GLU A 779 -0.23 13.83 23.88
N ASP A 780 0.00 13.00 22.87
CA ASP A 780 1.11 12.03 22.81
C ASP A 780 2.48 12.74 22.91
N ILE A 781 2.66 13.87 22.20
CA ILE A 781 3.89 14.69 22.29
C ILE A 781 4.08 15.23 23.71
N LEU A 782 3.01 15.71 24.35
CA LEU A 782 3.10 16.23 25.72
C LEU A 782 3.43 15.14 26.71
N GLU A 783 2.85 13.95 26.58
CA GLU A 783 3.12 12.80 27.44
C GLU A 783 4.57 12.31 27.31
N ASP A 784 5.06 12.21 26.08
CA ASP A 784 6.41 11.74 25.76
C ASP A 784 7.52 12.71 26.20
N THR A 785 7.20 13.99 26.33
CA THR A 785 8.15 15.04 26.75
C THR A 785 8.11 15.32 28.25
N LYS A 786 7.15 14.74 28.99
CA LYS A 786 7.12 14.85 30.46
C LYS A 786 8.42 14.35 31.06
N ASN A 787 8.98 15.14 31.97
CA ASN A 787 10.23 14.85 32.67
C ASN A 787 11.48 14.69 31.78
N ALA A 788 11.41 15.01 30.47
CA ALA A 788 12.60 15.04 29.64
C ALA A 788 13.56 16.14 30.15
N ASP A 789 14.87 15.87 30.17
CA ASP A 789 15.88 16.83 30.62
C ASP A 789 15.91 18.08 29.73
N ALA A 790 15.74 17.90 28.42
CA ALA A 790 15.59 19.00 27.49
C ALA A 790 14.70 18.67 26.28
N VAL A 791 13.97 19.67 25.81
CA VAL A 791 13.26 19.63 24.54
C VAL A 791 13.84 20.68 23.59
N PHE A 792 14.10 20.29 22.34
CA PHE A 792 14.58 21.17 21.27
C PHE A 792 13.51 21.31 20.19
N SER A 793 12.89 22.49 20.09
CA SER A 793 11.84 22.76 19.10
C SER A 793 12.42 23.39 17.83
N LEU A 794 12.13 22.80 16.68
CA LEU A 794 12.66 23.20 15.38
C LEU A 794 12.02 24.51 14.89
N GLY A 795 12.71 25.62 15.13
CA GLY A 795 12.24 26.95 14.77
C GLY A 795 11.25 27.55 15.78
N LYS A 796 11.12 28.88 15.67
CA LYS A 796 10.40 29.70 16.65
C LYS A 796 8.90 29.38 16.72
N ARG A 797 8.28 29.07 15.59
CA ARG A 797 6.86 28.72 15.50
C ARG A 797 6.53 27.48 16.34
N VAL A 798 7.33 26.41 16.21
CA VAL A 798 7.17 25.18 16.99
C VAL A 798 7.47 25.45 18.47
N TYR A 799 8.54 26.21 18.74
CA TYR A 799 8.91 26.61 20.10
C TYR A 799 7.77 27.35 20.81
N ASP A 800 7.27 28.45 20.24
CA ASP A 800 6.20 29.27 20.82
C ASP A 800 4.91 28.45 21.01
N TYR A 801 4.61 27.57 20.07
CA TYR A 801 3.43 26.70 20.11
C TYR A 801 3.44 25.74 21.31
N PHE A 802 4.59 25.13 21.60
CA PHE A 802 4.73 24.18 22.71
C PHE A 802 5.12 24.83 24.04
N GLU A 803 5.71 26.02 24.04
CA GLU A 803 6.12 26.73 25.27
C GLU A 803 4.94 26.86 26.25
N MET A 804 3.80 27.36 25.78
CA MET A 804 2.60 27.50 26.62
C MET A 804 2.04 26.15 27.09
N LYS A 805 2.17 25.10 26.28
CA LYS A 805 1.64 23.77 26.61
C LYS A 805 2.53 23.05 27.62
N TYR A 806 3.85 23.14 27.49
CA TYR A 806 4.77 22.60 28.49
C TYR A 806 4.63 23.31 29.83
N MET A 807 4.38 24.64 29.84
CA MET A 807 4.09 25.36 31.08
C MET A 807 2.81 24.87 31.77
N SER A 808 1.83 24.34 31.02
CA SER A 808 0.62 23.76 31.58
C SER A 808 0.82 22.39 32.26
N LEU A 809 1.98 21.74 32.06
CA LEU A 809 2.30 20.43 32.67
C LEU A 809 2.76 20.53 34.14
N GLY A 810 2.89 21.74 34.70
CA GLY A 810 3.25 21.93 36.11
C GLY A 810 4.63 21.36 36.47
N GLU A 811 4.69 20.51 37.49
CA GLU A 811 5.93 19.87 37.96
C GLU A 811 6.46 18.81 36.98
N SER A 812 5.63 18.29 36.05
CA SER A 812 6.02 17.26 35.08
C SER A 812 6.55 17.82 33.76
N LYS A 813 6.76 19.14 33.68
CA LYS A 813 7.26 19.80 32.46
C LYS A 813 8.71 19.38 32.14
N PRO A 814 9.15 19.50 30.87
CA PRO A 814 10.56 19.31 30.53
C PRO A 814 11.47 20.22 31.36
N GLY A 815 12.63 19.70 31.76
CA GLY A 815 13.60 20.44 32.57
C GLY A 815 14.06 21.73 31.90
N GLN A 816 14.29 21.68 30.58
CA GLN A 816 14.63 22.83 29.74
C GLN A 816 13.91 22.74 28.38
N HIS A 817 13.56 23.89 27.80
CA HIS A 817 12.99 23.97 26.46
C HIS A 817 13.77 25.00 25.65
N PHE A 818 14.35 24.55 24.53
CA PHE A 818 15.24 25.33 23.70
C PHE A 818 14.70 25.49 22.28
N LEU A 819 14.90 26.68 21.72
CA LEU A 819 14.80 26.91 20.29
C LEU A 819 15.98 26.21 19.59
N PHE A 820 15.69 25.38 18.60
CA PHE A 820 16.69 24.77 17.74
C PHE A 820 16.59 25.31 16.32
N LEU A 821 17.71 25.83 15.80
CA LEU A 821 17.80 26.31 14.43
C LEU A 821 18.80 25.42 13.66
N PRO A 822 18.34 24.69 12.62
CA PRO A 822 19.19 23.75 11.89
C PRO A 822 20.20 24.50 11.04
N ARG A 823 21.43 23.98 10.94
CA ARG A 823 22.42 24.47 9.97
C ARG A 823 22.11 23.86 8.59
N PRO A 824 22.34 24.57 7.47
CA PRO A 824 22.22 23.95 6.15
C PRO A 824 23.23 22.81 5.96
N SER A 825 22.91 21.81 5.15
CA SER A 825 23.82 20.70 4.90
C SER A 825 25.03 21.15 4.06
N PRO A 826 26.25 20.66 4.37
CA PRO A 826 27.46 21.02 3.62
C PRO A 826 27.36 20.75 2.11
N VAL A 827 26.54 19.79 1.70
CA VAL A 827 26.31 19.45 0.29
C VAL A 827 25.73 20.64 -0.48
N PHE A 828 24.81 21.41 0.13
CA PHE A 828 24.22 22.59 -0.49
C PHE A 828 25.11 23.83 -0.32
N GLU A 829 25.82 23.95 0.80
CA GLU A 829 26.82 25.01 0.99
C GLU A 829 27.92 24.94 -0.10
N ALA A 830 28.30 23.73 -0.53
CA ALA A 830 29.32 23.50 -1.56
C ALA A 830 28.85 23.82 -2.98
N ILE A 831 27.54 24.00 -3.21
CA ILE A 831 27.00 24.30 -4.54
C ILE A 831 27.47 25.67 -5.02
N SER A 832 27.96 25.71 -6.26
CA SER A 832 28.30 26.93 -6.99
C SER A 832 27.54 26.93 -8.31
N ILE A 833 26.57 27.83 -8.45
CA ILE A 833 25.71 27.92 -9.65
C ILE A 833 26.01 29.21 -10.40
N ARG A 834 25.96 29.12 -11.73
CA ARG A 834 25.86 30.27 -12.62
C ARG A 834 24.53 30.18 -13.37
N PRO A 835 23.74 31.26 -13.45
CA PRO A 835 22.51 31.24 -14.25
C PRO A 835 22.84 30.88 -15.69
N GLY A 836 22.28 29.77 -16.18
CA GLY A 836 22.39 29.34 -17.57
C GLY A 836 21.36 30.03 -18.47
N GLY A 837 21.61 30.04 -19.77
CA GLY A 837 20.63 30.43 -20.80
C GLY A 837 19.93 29.18 -21.35
N GLY A 838 18.61 29.08 -21.19
CA GLY A 838 17.84 27.89 -21.61
C GLY A 838 16.43 27.85 -21.05
N GLN A 839 15.90 26.63 -20.84
CA GLN A 839 14.60 26.40 -20.21
C GLN A 839 14.64 26.80 -18.72
N LYS A 840 13.64 27.56 -18.26
CA LYS A 840 13.48 28.02 -16.88
C LYS A 840 12.86 26.90 -16.03
N VAL A 841 13.69 26.19 -15.27
CA VAL A 841 13.25 25.08 -14.42
C VAL A 841 12.76 25.61 -13.07
N VAL A 842 11.51 25.31 -12.73
CA VAL A 842 10.93 25.54 -11.40
C VAL A 842 10.88 24.21 -10.67
N LEU A 843 11.53 24.14 -9.51
CA LEU A 843 11.61 22.95 -8.67
C LEU A 843 10.72 23.10 -7.45
N SER A 844 9.78 22.17 -7.27
CA SER A 844 9.00 22.02 -6.05
C SER A 844 9.40 20.71 -5.37
N VAL A 845 9.86 20.78 -4.12
CA VAL A 845 10.28 19.59 -3.35
C VAL A 845 9.37 19.45 -2.14
N GLY A 846 8.76 18.27 -1.98
CA GLY A 846 7.91 17.97 -0.83
C GLY A 846 7.36 16.55 -0.90
N ARG A 847 7.23 15.88 0.26
CA ARG A 847 6.76 14.48 0.31
C ARG A 847 5.26 14.34 0.21
N VAL A 848 4.79 13.60 -0.79
CA VAL A 848 3.39 13.17 -0.91
C VAL A 848 3.33 11.66 -0.67
N THR A 849 2.51 11.24 0.29
CA THR A 849 2.29 9.83 0.65
C THR A 849 0.80 9.64 0.91
N LYS A 850 0.13 8.76 0.16
CA LYS A 850 -1.33 8.57 0.14
C LYS A 850 -2.07 9.79 -0.44
N VAL A 851 -2.70 9.59 -1.60
CA VAL A 851 -3.26 10.67 -2.41
C VAL A 851 -4.64 11.11 -1.90
N ASP A 852 -4.64 11.98 -0.90
CA ASP A 852 -5.82 12.81 -0.60
C ASP A 852 -5.60 14.29 -0.98
N LYS A 853 -4.40 14.87 -0.75
CA LYS A 853 -4.02 16.26 -1.13
C LYS A 853 -2.50 16.39 -1.37
N LEU A 854 -2.07 17.01 -2.47
CA LEU A 854 -0.64 17.11 -2.89
C LEU A 854 0.23 18.11 -2.09
N LYS A 855 -0.12 18.41 -0.84
CA LYS A 855 0.66 19.22 0.14
C LYS A 855 1.27 20.52 -0.42
N GLY A 856 0.56 21.25 -1.28
CA GLY A 856 1.00 22.53 -1.86
C GLY A 856 1.59 22.44 -3.27
N HIS A 857 1.82 21.24 -3.81
CA HIS A 857 2.22 21.08 -5.22
C HIS A 857 1.07 21.42 -6.19
N ASP A 858 -0.18 21.27 -5.74
CA ASP A 858 -1.40 21.71 -6.39
C ASP A 858 -1.46 23.24 -6.56
N LEU A 859 -1.08 23.99 -5.52
CA LEU A 859 -0.94 25.45 -5.58
C LEU A 859 0.15 25.86 -6.59
N VAL A 860 1.29 25.17 -6.59
CA VAL A 860 2.39 25.43 -7.54
C VAL A 860 1.96 25.13 -8.98
N ALA A 861 1.28 24.01 -9.21
CA ALA A 861 0.73 23.67 -10.51
C ALA A 861 -0.22 24.77 -11.02
N ARG A 862 -1.13 25.24 -10.16
CA ARG A 862 -2.07 26.32 -10.51
C ARG A 862 -1.38 27.64 -10.82
N ALA A 863 -0.42 28.04 -9.99
CA ALA A 863 0.37 29.25 -10.22
C ALA A 863 1.19 29.16 -11.52
N LEU A 864 1.81 28.00 -11.80
CA LEU A 864 2.57 27.82 -13.04
C LEU A 864 1.70 27.76 -14.29
N GLY A 865 0.43 27.35 -14.16
CA GLY A 865 -0.55 27.48 -15.23
C GLY A 865 -0.64 28.90 -15.77
N GLU A 866 -0.71 29.88 -14.86
CA GLU A 866 -0.75 31.31 -15.20
C GLU A 866 0.62 31.82 -15.68
N VAL A 867 1.73 31.37 -15.09
CA VAL A 867 3.09 31.75 -15.52
C VAL A 867 3.37 31.29 -16.95
N ALA A 868 2.85 30.12 -17.36
CA ALA A 868 3.00 29.56 -18.70
C ALA A 868 2.42 30.45 -19.81
N GLU A 869 1.48 31.34 -19.47
CA GLU A 869 0.91 32.31 -20.41
C GLU A 869 1.88 33.46 -20.73
N LYS A 870 2.81 33.75 -19.81
CA LYS A 870 3.77 34.88 -19.93
C LYS A 870 5.17 34.42 -20.29
N ILE A 871 5.61 33.29 -19.73
CA ILE A 871 6.95 32.73 -19.92
C ILE A 871 6.81 31.36 -20.61
N THR A 872 7.17 31.30 -21.89
CA THR A 872 6.92 30.11 -22.73
C THR A 872 7.96 29.01 -22.59
N ASN A 873 9.14 29.29 -22.02
CA ASN A 873 10.22 28.33 -21.81
C ASN A 873 10.35 27.85 -20.36
N VAL A 874 9.23 27.75 -19.61
CA VAL A 874 9.22 27.28 -18.22
C VAL A 874 8.91 25.77 -18.12
N SER A 875 9.49 25.09 -17.13
CA SER A 875 9.18 23.67 -16.83
C SER A 875 9.00 23.44 -15.33
N LEU A 876 8.06 22.58 -14.96
CA LEU A 876 7.82 22.16 -13.58
C LEU A 876 8.48 20.80 -13.29
N ARG A 877 9.37 20.76 -12.29
CA ARG A 877 9.85 19.51 -11.69
C ARG A 877 9.30 19.38 -10.28
N VAL A 878 8.68 18.25 -9.98
CA VAL A 878 8.11 17.95 -8.65
C VAL A 878 8.82 16.74 -8.08
N ARG A 879 9.58 16.94 -7.00
CA ARG A 879 10.30 15.85 -6.31
C ARG A 879 9.61 15.47 -5.01
N GLY A 880 9.46 14.17 -4.80
CA GLY A 880 8.98 13.58 -3.55
C GLY A 880 7.60 12.93 -3.64
N ILE A 881 7.21 12.47 -4.82
CA ILE A 881 5.99 11.69 -5.05
C ILE A 881 6.34 10.21 -4.95
N ASP A 882 5.56 9.44 -4.19
CA ASP A 882 5.68 7.98 -4.11
C ASP A 882 5.43 7.35 -5.48
N GLU A 883 6.22 6.35 -5.87
CA GLU A 883 6.09 5.71 -7.18
C GLU A 883 4.71 5.03 -7.35
N ASN A 884 4.12 4.54 -6.26
CA ASN A 884 2.78 3.96 -6.27
C ASN A 884 1.68 5.02 -6.48
N ASP A 885 1.97 6.29 -6.21
CA ASP A 885 1.04 7.42 -6.29
C ASP A 885 1.25 8.26 -7.57
N TRP A 886 2.10 7.80 -8.51
CA TRP A 886 2.56 8.60 -9.65
C TRP A 886 1.45 9.01 -10.61
N GLU A 887 0.59 8.08 -11.02
CA GLU A 887 -0.48 8.35 -11.99
C GLU A 887 -1.53 9.32 -11.42
N ALA A 888 -1.96 9.08 -10.19
CA ALA A 888 -2.93 9.93 -9.50
C ALA A 888 -2.37 11.34 -9.27
N SER A 889 -1.12 11.45 -8.81
CA SER A 889 -0.49 12.75 -8.57
C SER A 889 -0.23 13.53 -9.86
N LYS A 890 0.17 12.83 -10.94
CA LYS A 890 0.36 13.46 -12.25
C LYS A 890 -0.94 14.05 -12.79
N ARG A 891 -2.03 13.29 -12.70
CA ARG A 891 -3.36 13.73 -13.12
C ARG A 891 -3.79 15.01 -12.39
N ILE A 892 -3.66 15.04 -11.06
CA ILE A 892 -4.03 16.22 -10.25
C ILE A 892 -3.19 17.45 -10.64
N LEU A 893 -1.89 17.28 -10.87
CA LEU A 893 -1.01 18.39 -11.28
C LEU A 893 -1.35 18.89 -12.68
N GLU A 894 -1.63 18.00 -13.62
CA GLU A 894 -2.03 18.37 -14.99
C GLU A 894 -3.40 19.07 -15.02
N GLU A 895 -4.36 18.62 -14.21
CA GLU A 895 -5.66 19.29 -14.04
C GLU A 895 -5.48 20.71 -13.48
N ASN A 896 -4.64 20.89 -12.46
CA ASN A 896 -4.39 22.20 -11.84
C ASN A 896 -3.56 23.16 -12.72
N LEU A 897 -2.79 22.67 -13.70
CA LEU A 897 -2.00 23.53 -14.59
C LEU A 897 -2.87 24.32 -15.59
N HIS A 898 -4.09 23.86 -15.92
CA HIS A 898 -5.10 24.51 -16.80
C HIS A 898 -4.65 25.00 -18.20
N SER A 899 -3.36 25.08 -18.51
CA SER A 899 -2.81 25.67 -19.75
C SER A 899 -2.47 24.64 -20.82
N GLY A 900 -2.26 23.37 -20.43
CA GLY A 900 -1.77 22.30 -21.31
C GLY A 900 -0.37 22.51 -21.90
N LYS A 901 0.27 23.65 -21.60
CA LYS A 901 1.58 24.07 -22.15
C LYS A 901 2.77 23.47 -21.41
N ILE A 902 2.61 23.19 -20.13
CA ILE A 902 3.64 22.58 -19.27
C ILE A 902 3.19 21.17 -18.93
N LYS A 903 4.09 20.19 -19.08
CA LYS A 903 3.92 18.85 -18.51
C LYS A 903 4.81 18.71 -17.28
N PRO A 904 4.27 18.40 -16.10
CA PRO A 904 5.08 18.26 -14.90
C PRO A 904 5.98 17.02 -15.01
N THR A 905 7.25 17.17 -14.64
CA THR A 905 8.17 16.04 -14.48
C THR A 905 8.13 15.63 -13.01
N LEU A 906 7.60 14.45 -12.73
CA LEU A 906 7.62 13.91 -11.38
C LEU A 906 8.95 13.19 -11.15
N LEU A 907 9.44 13.25 -9.93
CA LEU A 907 10.67 12.59 -9.50
C LEU A 907 10.40 11.91 -8.16
N PRO A 908 10.86 10.66 -7.96
CA PRO A 908 10.72 9.98 -6.68
C PRO A 908 11.44 10.76 -5.58
N TYR A 909 11.15 10.47 -4.32
CA TYR A 909 11.92 11.11 -3.25
C TYR A 909 13.41 10.78 -3.40
N GLY A 910 14.26 11.81 -3.41
CA GLY A 910 15.69 11.66 -3.65
C GLY A 910 16.52 11.91 -2.39
N THR A 911 17.76 11.44 -2.39
CA THR A 911 18.78 11.76 -1.39
C THR A 911 19.07 13.26 -1.31
N GLN A 912 19.79 13.72 -0.28
CA GLN A 912 20.28 15.12 -0.25
C GLN A 912 21.11 15.45 -1.50
N LYS A 913 21.85 14.47 -2.02
CA LYS A 913 22.62 14.62 -3.25
C LYS A 913 21.73 14.76 -4.48
N ASP A 914 20.69 13.93 -4.62
CA ASP A 914 19.73 14.05 -5.73
C ASP A 914 19.00 15.39 -5.71
N ILE A 915 18.58 15.84 -4.51
CA ILE A 915 17.94 17.14 -4.33
C ILE A 915 18.92 18.27 -4.68
N ALA A 916 20.18 18.16 -4.27
CA ALA A 916 21.24 19.12 -4.63
C ALA A 916 21.48 19.16 -6.16
N GLU A 917 21.49 18.01 -6.83
CA GLU A 917 21.63 17.90 -8.29
C GLU A 917 20.44 18.50 -9.04
N ASP A 918 19.22 18.33 -8.53
CA ASP A 918 18.03 18.99 -9.10
C ASP A 918 18.02 20.49 -8.84
N MET A 919 18.46 20.91 -7.64
CA MET A 919 18.62 22.31 -7.27
C MET A 919 19.63 23.02 -8.19
N GLN A 920 20.73 22.35 -8.58
CA GLN A 920 21.69 22.89 -9.54
C GLN A 920 21.09 23.18 -10.93
N GLN A 921 20.02 22.49 -11.29
CA GLN A 921 19.30 22.69 -12.55
C GLN A 921 18.14 23.69 -12.40
N ALA A 922 17.75 24.03 -11.18
CA ALA A 922 16.63 24.90 -10.89
C ALA A 922 16.98 26.37 -11.11
N HIS A 923 16.07 27.11 -11.72
CA HIS A 923 16.09 28.57 -11.79
C HIS A 923 15.33 29.21 -10.63
N LEU A 924 14.43 28.45 -10.02
CA LEU A 924 13.63 28.86 -8.88
C LEU A 924 13.22 27.62 -8.08
N VAL A 925 13.43 27.65 -6.76
CA VAL A 925 12.90 26.67 -5.83
C VAL A 925 11.64 27.24 -5.18
N LEU A 926 10.55 26.48 -5.17
CA LEU A 926 9.32 26.85 -4.50
C LEU A 926 9.13 26.01 -3.23
N MET A 927 8.82 26.71 -2.15
CA MET A 927 8.42 26.09 -0.88
C MET A 927 7.02 26.58 -0.50
N PRO A 928 5.98 26.10 -1.21
CA PRO A 928 4.58 26.43 -0.93
C PRO A 928 4.06 25.70 0.32
N SER A 929 4.80 24.69 0.80
CA SER A 929 4.29 23.66 1.69
C SER A 929 3.80 24.24 3.01
N ARG A 930 2.55 23.91 3.33
CA ARG A 930 1.89 24.18 4.62
C ARG A 930 2.05 23.01 5.60
N ALA A 931 2.79 21.96 5.20
CA ALA A 931 2.93 20.69 5.93
C ALA A 931 4.36 20.45 6.46
N GLU A 932 5.29 21.38 6.24
CA GLU A 932 6.62 21.40 6.86
C GLU A 932 6.75 22.68 7.73
N PRO A 933 6.63 22.58 9.07
CA PRO A 933 6.52 23.76 9.93
C PRO A 933 7.72 24.69 9.91
N PHE A 934 8.95 24.17 9.68
CA PHE A 934 10.15 25.00 9.56
C PHE A 934 10.44 25.42 8.11
N GLY A 935 10.54 24.47 7.17
CA GLY A 935 10.89 24.76 5.77
C GLY A 935 12.37 24.51 5.43
N LEU A 936 12.87 23.30 5.69
CA LEU A 936 14.27 22.94 5.48
C LEU A 936 14.71 23.06 4.02
N ILE A 937 13.86 22.68 3.06
CA ILE A 937 14.17 22.81 1.63
C ILE A 937 14.44 24.26 1.25
N GLY A 938 13.66 25.21 1.78
CA GLY A 938 13.87 26.63 1.53
C GLY A 938 15.22 27.10 2.09
N LEU A 939 15.62 26.58 3.26
CA LEU A 939 16.90 26.88 3.88
C LEU A 939 18.07 26.35 3.03
N GLU A 940 17.97 25.11 2.58
CA GLU A 940 18.97 24.47 1.71
C GLU A 940 19.09 25.19 0.36
N ALA A 941 17.98 25.67 -0.21
CA ALA A 941 17.99 26.46 -1.44
C ALA A 941 18.71 27.82 -1.27
N ILE A 942 18.50 28.51 -0.14
CA ILE A 942 19.24 29.74 0.18
C ILE A 942 20.72 29.42 0.35
N ALA A 943 21.05 28.34 1.06
CA ALA A 943 22.43 27.89 1.25
C ALA A 943 23.11 27.42 -0.05
N ALA A 944 22.33 26.96 -1.03
CA ALA A 944 22.80 26.66 -2.38
C ALA A 944 23.03 27.92 -3.23
N GLY A 945 22.46 29.06 -2.84
CA GLY A 945 22.52 30.31 -3.59
C GLY A 945 21.56 30.34 -4.78
N ILE A 946 20.42 29.65 -4.66
CA ILE A 946 19.37 29.57 -5.67
C ILE A 946 18.22 30.50 -5.27
N PRO A 947 17.60 31.23 -6.22
CA PRO A 947 16.37 31.95 -5.95
C PRO A 947 15.30 31.03 -5.36
N VAL A 948 14.70 31.46 -4.25
CA VAL A 948 13.66 30.70 -3.54
C VAL A 948 12.46 31.59 -3.24
N LEU A 949 11.25 31.02 -3.32
CA LEU A 949 10.03 31.63 -2.80
C LEU A 949 9.44 30.74 -1.70
N ILE A 950 9.11 31.35 -0.57
CA ILE A 950 8.77 30.66 0.67
C ILE A 950 7.44 31.20 1.19
N SER A 951 6.54 30.31 1.63
CA SER A 951 5.30 30.72 2.31
C SER A 951 5.57 31.49 3.61
N ASP A 952 4.78 32.53 3.87
CA ASP A 952 4.78 33.29 5.12
C ASP A 952 4.33 32.47 6.33
N LYS A 953 3.76 31.27 6.10
CA LYS A 953 3.35 30.32 7.13
C LYS A 953 4.45 29.33 7.56
N SER A 954 5.69 29.56 7.15
CA SER A 954 6.84 28.71 7.53
C SER A 954 7.72 29.33 8.62
N GLY A 955 8.30 28.49 9.48
CA GLY A 955 9.26 28.92 10.50
C GLY A 955 10.53 29.53 9.92
N LEU A 956 10.92 29.17 8.69
CA LEU A 956 12.02 29.78 7.94
C LEU A 956 11.69 31.25 7.61
N ALA A 957 10.45 31.56 7.22
CA ALA A 957 10.04 32.93 6.99
C ALA A 957 10.16 33.77 8.26
N ASP A 958 9.80 33.21 9.42
CA ASP A 958 9.95 33.90 10.71
C ASP A 958 11.42 34.08 11.11
N MET A 959 12.25 33.06 10.90
CA MET A 959 13.70 33.16 11.11
C MET A 959 14.32 34.25 10.22
N ILE A 960 13.95 34.32 8.94
CA ILE A 960 14.43 35.36 8.03
C ILE A 960 14.00 36.75 8.52
N LYS A 961 12.74 36.93 8.95
CA LYS A 961 12.26 38.21 9.51
C LYS A 961 13.08 38.62 10.74
N ASP A 962 13.40 37.68 11.63
CA ASP A 962 14.21 37.91 12.83
C ASP A 962 15.66 38.26 12.47
N LEU A 963 16.30 37.54 11.56
CA LEU A 963 17.66 37.85 11.08
C LEU A 963 17.74 39.23 10.41
N ILE A 964 16.69 39.67 9.71
CA ILE A 964 16.61 41.02 9.15
C ILE A 964 16.47 42.05 10.25
N LYS A 965 15.63 41.79 11.27
CA LYS A 965 15.47 42.67 12.43
C LYS A 965 16.78 42.83 13.21
N GLU A 966 17.55 41.75 13.31
CA GLU A 966 18.90 41.71 13.91
C GLU A 966 19.99 42.29 12.99
N LYS A 967 19.64 42.76 11.79
CA LYS A 967 20.57 43.29 10.76
C LYS A 967 21.63 42.28 10.31
N LYS A 968 21.37 40.97 10.46
CA LYS A 968 22.21 39.88 9.99
C LYS A 968 21.94 39.51 8.52
N CYS A 969 20.72 39.73 8.04
CA CYS A 969 20.33 39.53 6.63
C CYS A 969 19.78 40.83 5.99
N PRO A 970 19.87 40.98 4.64
CA PRO A 970 19.35 42.16 3.94
C PRO A 970 17.82 42.28 4.00
N ALA A 971 17.30 43.51 4.02
CA ALA A 971 15.86 43.76 4.13
C ALA A 971 15.08 43.28 2.90
N GLU A 972 15.71 43.25 1.73
CA GLU A 972 15.14 42.80 0.46
C GLU A 972 14.78 41.31 0.48
N MET A 973 15.38 40.53 1.38
CA MET A 973 15.08 39.10 1.52
C MET A 973 13.61 38.86 1.92
N ARG A 974 12.91 39.86 2.49
CA ARG A 974 11.46 39.82 2.70
C ARG A 974 10.66 39.58 1.42
N HIS A 975 11.17 40.02 0.26
CA HIS A 975 10.50 39.81 -1.03
C HIS A 975 10.53 38.36 -1.52
N ARG A 976 11.24 37.47 -0.81
CA ARG A 976 11.21 36.02 -1.04
C ARG A 976 10.11 35.31 -0.23
N ILE A 977 9.49 36.02 0.72
CA ILE A 977 8.36 35.52 1.48
C ILE A 977 7.07 35.90 0.74
N VAL A 978 6.21 34.90 0.51
CA VAL A 978 4.94 35.03 -0.21
C VAL A 978 3.80 34.79 0.77
N GLU A 979 2.88 35.74 0.85
CA GLU A 979 1.68 35.60 1.66
C GLU A 979 0.81 34.48 1.09
N THR A 980 0.45 33.52 1.94
CA THR A 980 -0.28 32.31 1.53
C THR A 980 -1.35 32.03 2.58
N SER A 981 -2.62 31.94 2.17
CA SER A 981 -3.71 31.56 3.08
C SER A 981 -3.51 30.13 3.60
N VAL A 982 -4.25 29.72 4.64
CA VAL A 982 -4.33 28.31 5.08
C VAL A 982 -5.63 27.66 4.57
N ARG A 983 -6.59 28.47 4.09
CA ARG A 983 -7.91 28.01 3.67
C ARG A 983 -7.92 27.59 2.20
N GLU A 984 -8.68 26.54 1.89
CA GLU A 984 -8.81 26.04 0.51
C GLU A 984 -9.68 26.92 -0.38
N SER A 985 -10.60 27.70 0.21
CA SER A 985 -11.40 28.70 -0.50
C SER A 985 -10.56 29.76 -1.23
N ASP A 986 -9.34 29.99 -0.73
CA ASP A 986 -8.48 31.09 -1.17
C ASP A 986 -7.41 30.61 -2.17
N LEU A 987 -7.40 29.32 -2.53
CA LEU A 987 -6.37 28.69 -3.39
C LEU A 987 -6.20 29.41 -4.74
N GLY A 988 -7.28 29.98 -5.28
CA GLY A 988 -7.23 30.74 -6.53
C GLY A 988 -6.61 32.14 -6.39
N GLU A 989 -6.74 32.77 -5.22
CA GLU A 989 -6.09 34.06 -4.94
C GLU A 989 -4.62 33.87 -4.60
N ASP A 990 -4.31 32.88 -3.74
CA ASP A 990 -2.94 32.47 -3.44
C ASP A 990 -2.18 32.12 -4.73
N ALA A 991 -2.79 31.34 -5.64
CA ALA A 991 -2.15 30.96 -6.90
C ALA A 991 -1.76 32.16 -7.76
N ARG A 992 -2.58 33.22 -7.78
CA ARG A 992 -2.29 34.46 -8.53
C ARG A 992 -1.12 35.24 -7.93
N GLU A 993 -1.05 35.35 -6.61
CA GLU A 993 0.06 36.05 -5.94
C GLU A 993 1.38 35.28 -6.11
N TRP A 994 1.34 33.94 -6.00
CA TRP A 994 2.48 33.08 -6.32
C TRP A 994 2.89 33.21 -7.79
N ALA A 995 1.93 33.19 -8.73
CA ALA A 995 2.21 33.34 -10.16
C ALA A 995 2.91 34.67 -10.48
N LYS A 996 2.50 35.77 -9.84
CA LYS A 996 3.14 37.08 -9.97
C LYS A 996 4.59 37.04 -9.49
N LYS A 997 4.84 36.53 -8.28
CA LYS A 997 6.20 36.43 -7.70
C LYS A 997 7.11 35.51 -8.49
N ILE A 998 6.57 34.41 -9.02
CA ILE A 998 7.30 33.47 -9.88
C ILE A 998 7.66 34.16 -11.19
N THR A 999 6.70 34.82 -11.84
CA THR A 999 6.93 35.55 -13.10
C THR A 999 8.05 36.57 -12.94
N ASP A 1000 7.95 37.45 -11.93
CA ASP A 1000 8.97 38.45 -11.65
C ASP A 1000 10.35 37.80 -11.41
N THR A 1001 10.41 36.72 -10.62
CA THR A 1001 11.69 36.06 -10.32
C THR A 1001 12.33 35.40 -11.54
N LEU A 1002 11.51 34.83 -12.44
CA LEU A 1002 12.00 34.17 -13.65
C LEU A 1002 12.39 35.18 -14.74
N GLU A 1003 11.66 36.29 -14.89
CA GLU A 1003 12.01 37.37 -15.83
C GLU A 1003 13.37 37.99 -15.51
N TYR A 1004 13.66 38.23 -14.23
CA TYR A 1004 14.90 38.84 -13.76
C TYR A 1004 15.90 37.81 -13.19
N SER A 1005 15.91 36.59 -13.74
CA SER A 1005 16.69 35.45 -13.21
C SER A 1005 18.15 35.81 -12.88
N GLU A 1006 18.86 36.51 -13.77
CA GLU A 1006 20.29 36.81 -13.55
C GLU A 1006 20.53 37.70 -12.34
N GLU A 1007 19.66 38.70 -12.11
CA GLU A 1007 19.72 39.57 -10.94
C GLU A 1007 19.32 38.82 -9.68
N GLU A 1008 18.31 37.96 -9.77
CA GLU A 1008 17.85 37.15 -8.66
C GLU A 1008 18.89 36.11 -8.21
N PHE A 1009 19.67 35.53 -9.13
CA PHE A 1009 20.81 34.69 -8.77
C PHE A 1009 21.94 35.47 -8.08
N LYS A 1010 22.19 36.73 -8.46
CA LYS A 1010 23.15 37.59 -7.75
C LYS A 1010 22.69 37.87 -6.32
N LYS A 1011 21.41 38.20 -6.14
CA LYS A 1011 20.81 38.39 -4.81
C LYS A 1011 20.84 37.10 -3.99
N ALA A 1012 20.53 35.95 -4.59
CA ALA A 1012 20.57 34.66 -3.92
C ALA A 1012 21.99 34.30 -3.43
N ALA A 1013 23.03 34.62 -4.21
CA ALA A 1013 24.43 34.45 -3.77
C ALA A 1013 24.79 35.38 -2.59
N GLU A 1014 24.27 36.60 -2.57
CA GLU A 1014 24.43 37.51 -1.43
C GLU A 1014 23.69 36.98 -0.19
N TYR A 1015 22.46 36.50 -0.35
CA TYR A 1015 21.68 35.92 0.74
C TYR A 1015 22.34 34.67 1.32
N LYS A 1016 22.89 33.78 0.48
CA LYS A 1016 23.73 32.63 0.90
C LYS A 1016 24.85 33.10 1.82
N LYS A 1017 25.63 34.08 1.36
CA LYS A 1017 26.77 34.61 2.10
C LYS A 1017 26.33 35.18 3.46
N LYS A 1018 25.29 36.00 3.49
CA LYS A 1018 24.78 36.63 4.72
C LYS A 1018 24.18 35.63 5.70
N LEU A 1019 23.44 34.65 5.21
CA LEU A 1019 22.88 33.58 6.01
C LEU A 1019 24.00 32.79 6.71
N LEU A 1020 25.04 32.37 5.99
CA LEU A 1020 26.16 31.61 6.58
C LEU A 1020 27.03 32.47 7.50
N GLU A 1021 27.30 33.74 7.16
CA GLU A 1021 28.02 34.70 8.01
C GLU A 1021 27.29 34.96 9.34
N SER A 1022 25.95 34.88 9.34
CA SER A 1022 25.14 35.16 10.54
C SER A 1022 25.33 34.15 11.66
N LYS A 1023 25.80 32.92 11.32
CA LYS A 1023 25.93 31.77 12.23
C LYS A 1023 24.71 31.57 13.14
N TYR A 1024 23.51 31.78 12.60
CA TYR A 1024 22.25 31.80 13.36
C TYR A 1024 22.00 30.52 14.20
N TRP A 1025 22.59 29.39 13.81
CA TRP A 1025 22.44 28.10 14.49
C TRP A 1025 23.34 27.92 15.73
N GLU A 1026 24.41 28.72 15.85
CA GLU A 1026 25.52 28.47 16.78
C GLU A 1026 25.07 28.38 18.25
N GLU A 1027 24.23 29.30 18.69
CA GLU A 1027 23.69 29.31 20.06
C GLU A 1027 22.86 28.05 20.36
N SER A 1028 21.96 27.67 19.46
CA SER A 1028 21.12 26.48 19.65
C SER A 1028 21.95 25.18 19.68
N HIS A 1029 23.01 25.12 18.88
CA HIS A 1029 23.94 23.99 18.84
C HIS A 1029 24.85 23.94 20.08
N GLN A 1030 25.24 25.09 20.64
CA GLN A 1030 25.93 25.17 21.92
C GLN A 1030 25.05 24.70 23.08
N ASN A 1031 23.76 25.05 23.08
CA ASN A 1031 22.80 24.55 24.07
C ASN A 1031 22.66 23.02 23.98
N LEU A 1032 22.65 22.45 22.77
CA LEU A 1032 22.65 21.00 22.60
C LEU A 1032 23.89 20.33 23.20
N LEU A 1033 25.09 20.87 22.96
CA LEU A 1033 26.33 20.34 23.55
C LEU A 1033 26.33 20.42 25.08
N ARG A 1034 25.82 21.54 25.64
CA ARG A 1034 25.70 21.72 27.08
C ARG A 1034 24.78 20.67 27.70
N VAL A 1035 23.63 20.42 27.08
CA VAL A 1035 22.68 19.41 27.55
C VAL A 1035 23.31 18.02 27.45
N CYS A 1036 23.91 17.67 26.31
CA CYS A 1036 24.55 16.37 26.09
C CYS A 1036 25.81 16.14 26.94
N GLY A 1037 26.35 17.15 27.65
CA GLY A 1037 27.54 16.99 28.49
C GLY A 1037 28.85 16.95 27.69
N LEU A 1038 28.95 17.75 26.64
CA LEU A 1038 30.09 17.79 25.70
C LEU A 1038 30.88 19.11 25.71
N ASN A 1039 30.66 19.97 26.70
CA ASN A 1039 31.42 21.22 26.79
C ASN A 1039 32.83 20.99 27.35
N LYS A 1040 33.83 21.62 26.70
CA LYS A 1040 35.23 21.72 27.15
C LYS A 1040 35.49 23.00 27.95
N ASP A 1041 34.52 23.42 28.76
CA ASP A 1041 34.69 24.54 29.71
C ASP A 1041 34.45 24.01 31.14
N GLU A 1042 35.25 23.00 31.53
CA GLU A 1042 35.77 22.82 32.89
C GLU A 1042 37.24 22.41 32.80
#